data_AF-A0A1V4S8V3-F1
#
_entry.id   AF-A0A1V4S8V3-F1
#
_cell.length_a   1.000
_cell.length_b   1.000
_cell.length_c   1.000
_cell.angle_alpha   90.00
_cell.angle_beta   90.00
_cell.angle_gamma   90.00
#
_symmetry.space_group_name_H-M   'P 1'
#
loop_
_entity.id
_entity.type
_entity.pdbx_description
1 polymer ?
#
loop_
_entity_poly.entity_id
_entity_poly.type
_entity_poly.pdbx_seq_one_letter_code
_entity_poly.pdbx_strand_id
1 'polypeptide(L)'
;MKNKKKNKKKKKPQKEFSVSQLEQKATDCLNSHNYRKAREYFKKLHAIDGDKYVKGLIESLNGLVLQLTDAGQVKEAKSLLKQIKKLGNGQVDGKAEIMLALKEGDLEKGAEAALRYISDAGDNSWQEFKRVADALVLGYHDNISQAFSRFAFHTDLQAIHTALQMVTEKRYDNATTLLRQVSFSSPFSHWKLFIKGLCAFYKGEDNRAQKSLELLPAGSMLVNAAIPYLILIKGSKALLKHYKDNELLRQACVLAGKEELADILPRAEYLWRTNRFRDSFKHVRSGLKGFPSNNPGISHTLAHFYFNMPLHMQWGQKKKLLDFFLKILSSGKAKNDTETFMIIRSAALFAEEQDISDNHLASVWEDFLLALNRSQAENKKLNAIVYSHIGDMFSQEEVEPPDFFSFFGRRRPERPVLRNKTLACKYYENSLELNPRDRDVQFSFLELYEKTGQKSLINRKLDEIIKLFPEDKEALQKAGMRCIERKAFQKGLKYLTRAVELDPLDNRLREIFVIGCIKTARNHAEKMQLDRFRKLLPTVIDNGLDNSNNFNRGHAFLYARWANFELLNNNTEEARTLISRAYNSTSSRLGLSYFNSLIAKVYGVGNKYLKKIEKDTKKTFSGKALPEKAVIFAGIILYFWECSCLPWLKKEVRRVNSYAMNAAKNNCTREQALVIFNFAMNHNNKNLKLAEKYIEMILKKNPDDPLFLFYRYEIRPHDFFSDLPISRDLEELRNILSLAEKENDAELVNKIRNKINQLEKMTPFIDEFDGTDGDNPFDTLLDNLLDDDFEDDFDFDDIEDTYIPAPAKKTKKKRSKKKSSDKPGPGIQQNLFD
;
A
#
# COMPACT_ATOMS: atom_id res chain seq x y z
N MET A 1 24.22 -47.91 -53.05
CA MET A 1 25.45 -48.15 -52.25
C MET A 1 25.51 -47.19 -51.06
N LYS A 2 25.73 -47.70 -49.82
CA LYS A 2 26.54 -47.07 -48.73
C LYS A 2 26.40 -47.91 -47.45
N ASN A 3 27.29 -48.88 -47.27
CA ASN A 3 27.34 -49.76 -46.08
C ASN A 3 27.77 -48.97 -44.83
N LYS A 4 26.91 -48.88 -43.81
CA LYS A 4 27.29 -48.39 -42.48
C LYS A 4 28.09 -49.47 -41.72
N LYS A 5 29.42 -49.35 -41.74
CA LYS A 5 30.32 -50.20 -40.94
C LYS A 5 30.00 -50.08 -39.43
N LYS A 6 29.64 -51.19 -38.79
CA LYS A 6 29.53 -51.28 -37.32
C LYS A 6 30.93 -51.25 -36.69
N ASN A 7 31.26 -50.19 -35.96
CA ASN A 7 32.49 -50.13 -35.17
C ASN A 7 32.44 -51.11 -33.99
N LYS A 8 33.07 -52.28 -34.12
CA LYS A 8 33.38 -53.17 -32.99
C LYS A 8 34.40 -52.48 -32.07
N LYS A 9 33.95 -51.89 -30.97
CA LYS A 9 34.85 -51.49 -29.87
C LYS A 9 35.55 -52.74 -29.34
N LYS A 10 36.87 -52.85 -29.55
CA LYS A 10 37.71 -53.90 -28.93
C LYS A 10 37.56 -53.79 -27.41
N LYS A 11 37.12 -54.87 -26.74
CA LYS A 11 37.20 -54.98 -25.28
C LYS A 11 38.67 -54.92 -24.89
N LYS A 12 39.05 -54.05 -23.94
CA LYS A 12 40.35 -54.14 -23.27
C LYS A 12 40.44 -55.50 -22.56
N PRO A 13 41.62 -56.15 -22.50
CA PRO A 13 41.78 -57.37 -21.72
C PRO A 13 41.41 -57.08 -20.26
N GLN A 14 40.60 -57.93 -19.65
CA GLN A 14 40.35 -57.84 -18.22
C GLN A 14 41.67 -58.20 -17.52
N LYS A 15 42.17 -57.33 -16.63
CA LYS A 15 43.21 -57.74 -15.69
C LYS A 15 42.64 -58.90 -14.87
N GLU A 16 43.22 -60.08 -15.02
CA GLU A 16 42.99 -61.20 -14.13
C GLU A 16 43.61 -60.83 -12.78
N PHE A 17 42.74 -60.43 -11.86
CA PHE A 17 43.12 -60.18 -10.48
C PHE A 17 43.33 -61.54 -9.81
N SER A 18 44.37 -61.66 -8.98
CA SER A 18 44.54 -62.86 -8.15
C SER A 18 43.36 -63.03 -7.19
N VAL A 19 43.14 -64.25 -6.68
CA VAL A 19 42.00 -64.56 -5.78
C VAL A 19 41.98 -63.60 -4.58
N SER A 20 43.13 -63.35 -3.95
CA SER A 20 43.28 -62.39 -2.85
C SER A 20 42.93 -60.94 -3.24
N GLN A 21 43.28 -60.50 -4.46
CA GLN A 21 42.89 -59.17 -4.96
C GLN A 21 41.40 -59.08 -5.33
N LEU A 22 40.75 -60.20 -5.66
CA LEU A 22 39.30 -60.26 -5.85
C LEU A 22 38.57 -60.27 -4.51
N GLU A 23 39.05 -61.03 -3.50
CA GLU A 23 38.52 -61.05 -2.13
C GLU A 23 38.51 -59.64 -1.55
N GLN A 24 39.67 -58.97 -1.52
CA GLN A 24 39.81 -57.62 -0.96
C GLN A 24 38.88 -56.62 -1.67
N LYS A 25 38.79 -56.65 -3.00
CA LYS A 25 37.90 -55.75 -3.75
C LYS A 25 36.42 -56.07 -3.57
N ALA A 26 36.07 -57.33 -3.35
CA ALA A 26 34.70 -57.74 -3.07
C ALA A 26 34.26 -57.22 -1.69
N THR A 27 35.11 -57.39 -0.67
CA THR A 27 34.85 -56.88 0.69
C THR A 27 34.85 -55.35 0.74
N ASP A 28 35.80 -54.67 0.07
CA ASP A 28 35.86 -53.21 0.02
C ASP A 28 34.62 -52.62 -0.66
N CYS A 29 34.15 -53.23 -1.76
CA CYS A 29 32.92 -52.82 -2.43
C CYS A 29 31.67 -53.10 -1.59
N LEU A 30 31.66 -54.17 -0.80
CA LEU A 30 30.55 -54.51 0.10
C LEU A 30 30.44 -53.48 1.25
N ASN A 31 31.57 -53.20 1.92
CA ASN A 31 31.68 -52.20 2.98
C ASN A 31 31.36 -50.79 2.48
N SER A 32 31.77 -50.46 1.24
CA SER A 32 31.44 -49.18 0.58
C SER A 32 30.00 -49.13 0.04
N HIS A 33 29.12 -50.08 0.39
CA HIS A 33 27.73 -50.16 -0.05
C HIS A 33 27.54 -50.17 -1.59
N ASN A 34 28.59 -50.57 -2.33
CA ASN A 34 28.61 -50.63 -3.80
C ASN A 34 28.21 -52.03 -4.27
N TYR A 35 27.00 -52.44 -3.89
CA TYR A 35 26.52 -53.81 -4.03
C TYR A 35 26.51 -54.33 -5.48
N ARG A 36 26.35 -53.45 -6.49
CA ARG A 36 26.46 -53.82 -7.91
C ARG A 36 27.85 -54.36 -8.25
N LYS A 37 28.93 -53.69 -7.81
CA LYS A 37 30.31 -54.14 -8.04
C LYS A 37 30.71 -55.29 -7.11
N ALA A 38 30.28 -55.26 -5.85
CA ALA A 38 30.50 -56.37 -4.92
C ALA A 38 29.94 -57.68 -5.49
N ARG A 39 28.70 -57.67 -6.01
CA ARG A 39 28.08 -58.81 -6.70
C ARG A 39 28.88 -59.30 -7.90
N GLU A 40 29.50 -58.41 -8.69
CA GLU A 40 30.33 -58.83 -9.83
C GLU A 40 31.63 -59.50 -9.39
N TYR A 41 32.27 -59.04 -8.31
CA TYR A 41 33.47 -59.68 -7.76
C TYR A 41 33.15 -60.99 -7.03
N PHE A 42 32.13 -61.02 -6.17
CA PHE A 42 31.69 -62.24 -5.50
C PHE A 42 31.19 -63.32 -6.47
N LYS A 43 30.57 -62.96 -7.60
CA LYS A 43 30.25 -63.93 -8.66
C LYS A 43 31.49 -64.60 -9.27
N LYS A 44 32.60 -63.87 -9.40
CA LYS A 44 33.86 -64.44 -9.91
C LYS A 44 34.54 -65.32 -8.88
N LEU A 45 34.49 -64.94 -7.60
CA LEU A 45 35.00 -65.73 -6.49
C LEU A 45 34.20 -67.03 -6.30
N HIS A 46 32.87 -66.95 -6.29
CA HIS A 46 31.96 -68.11 -6.18
C HIS A 46 32.08 -69.09 -7.35
N ALA A 47 32.60 -68.67 -8.50
CA ALA A 47 32.92 -69.56 -9.62
C ALA A 47 34.27 -70.30 -9.47
N ILE A 48 35.09 -69.94 -8.47
CA ILE A 48 36.39 -70.57 -8.14
C ILE A 48 36.22 -71.51 -6.96
N ASP A 49 35.52 -71.06 -5.91
CA ASP A 49 35.16 -71.84 -4.73
C ASP A 49 33.70 -71.51 -4.40
N GLY A 50 32.81 -72.49 -4.60
CA GLY A 50 31.38 -72.29 -4.43
C GLY A 50 31.07 -71.89 -2.99
N ASP A 51 31.28 -72.83 -2.09
CA ASP A 51 30.79 -72.80 -0.71
C ASP A 51 31.42 -71.66 0.11
N LYS A 52 32.72 -71.37 -0.10
CA LYS A 52 33.42 -70.30 0.63
C LYS A 52 32.84 -68.90 0.36
N TYR A 53 32.34 -68.63 -0.85
CA TYR A 53 31.90 -67.29 -1.25
C TYR A 53 30.39 -67.13 -1.52
N VAL A 54 29.57 -68.18 -1.36
CA VAL A 54 28.09 -68.07 -1.39
C VAL A 54 27.60 -66.97 -0.45
N LYS A 55 28.13 -66.92 0.78
CA LYS A 55 27.67 -65.97 1.82
C LYS A 55 27.85 -64.51 1.41
N GLY A 56 29.07 -64.12 0.99
CA GLY A 56 29.34 -62.76 0.50
C GLY A 56 28.58 -62.41 -0.78
N LEU A 57 28.32 -63.39 -1.65
CA LEU A 57 27.45 -63.20 -2.81
C LEU A 57 25.99 -62.90 -2.40
N ILE A 58 25.44 -63.66 -1.43
CA ILE A 58 24.09 -63.43 -0.89
C ILE A 58 23.99 -62.06 -0.20
N GLU A 59 24.96 -61.69 0.64
CA GLU A 59 25.01 -60.38 1.31
C GLU A 59 25.03 -59.23 0.29
N SER A 60 25.84 -59.35 -0.78
CA SER A 60 25.86 -58.36 -1.87
C SER A 60 24.54 -58.31 -2.68
N LEU A 61 23.81 -59.42 -2.78
CA LEU A 61 22.51 -59.46 -3.43
C LEU A 61 21.42 -58.83 -2.55
N ASN A 62 21.41 -59.10 -1.24
CA ASN A 62 20.46 -58.52 -0.29
C ASN A 62 20.60 -57.00 -0.22
N GLY A 63 21.82 -56.47 -0.09
CA GLY A 63 22.08 -55.03 -0.11
C GLY A 63 21.63 -54.37 -1.43
N LEU A 64 21.82 -55.05 -2.56
CA LEU A 64 21.33 -54.57 -3.86
C LEU A 64 19.80 -54.61 -3.96
N VAL A 65 19.13 -55.63 -3.42
CA VAL A 65 17.67 -55.72 -3.36
C VAL A 65 17.09 -54.56 -2.54
N LEU A 66 17.70 -54.23 -1.39
CA LEU A 66 17.28 -53.09 -0.57
C LEU A 66 17.43 -51.77 -1.33
N GLN A 67 18.60 -51.51 -1.95
CA GLN A 67 18.81 -50.31 -2.78
C GLN A 67 17.82 -50.18 -3.94
N LEU A 68 17.52 -51.28 -4.65
CA LEU A 68 16.56 -51.27 -5.76
C LEU A 68 15.12 -51.09 -5.28
N THR A 69 14.78 -51.62 -4.10
CA THR A 69 13.45 -51.48 -3.48
C THR A 69 13.20 -50.04 -3.02
N ASP A 70 14.20 -49.38 -2.43
CA ASP A 70 14.13 -47.96 -2.08
C ASP A 70 14.08 -47.06 -3.33
N ALA A 71 14.82 -47.40 -4.39
CA ALA A 71 14.76 -46.74 -5.69
C ALA A 71 13.47 -47.03 -6.50
N GLY A 72 12.53 -47.82 -5.97
CA GLY A 72 11.27 -48.17 -6.65
C GLY A 72 11.39 -49.16 -7.81
N GLN A 73 12.58 -49.76 -8.04
CA GLN A 73 12.82 -50.76 -9.08
C GLN A 73 12.35 -52.18 -8.67
N VAL A 74 11.09 -52.26 -8.20
CA VAL A 74 10.46 -53.44 -7.58
C VAL A 74 10.59 -54.71 -8.42
N LYS A 75 10.40 -54.63 -9.74
CA LYS A 75 10.49 -55.79 -10.65
C LYS A 75 11.91 -56.40 -10.69
N GLU A 76 12.94 -55.57 -10.63
CA GLU A 76 14.34 -56.02 -10.60
C GLU A 76 14.69 -56.62 -9.23
N ALA A 77 14.28 -55.95 -8.15
CA ALA A 77 14.43 -56.43 -6.78
C ALA A 77 13.79 -57.83 -6.59
N LYS A 78 12.56 -58.04 -7.06
CA LYS A 78 11.86 -59.34 -7.03
C LYS A 78 12.59 -60.45 -7.80
N SER A 79 13.21 -60.11 -8.93
CA SER A 79 14.00 -61.06 -9.73
C SER A 79 15.27 -61.49 -8.99
N LEU A 80 15.96 -60.54 -8.34
CA LEU A 80 17.15 -60.83 -7.52
C LEU A 80 16.80 -61.61 -6.25
N LEU A 81 15.67 -61.33 -5.61
CA LEU A 81 15.20 -62.08 -4.44
C LEU A 81 14.87 -63.55 -4.79
N LYS A 82 14.28 -63.80 -5.97
CA LYS A 82 14.16 -65.17 -6.53
C LYS A 82 15.53 -65.81 -6.81
N GLN A 83 16.56 -65.04 -7.20
CA GLN A 83 17.92 -65.55 -7.35
C GLN A 83 18.53 -65.92 -5.99
N ILE A 84 18.32 -65.13 -4.94
CA ILE A 84 18.80 -65.42 -3.58
C ILE A 84 18.17 -66.72 -3.05
N LYS A 85 16.84 -66.90 -3.18
CA LYS A 85 16.15 -68.15 -2.80
C LYS A 85 16.75 -69.42 -3.41
N LYS A 86 17.26 -69.32 -4.64
CA LYS A 86 17.92 -70.43 -5.35
C LYS A 86 19.37 -70.67 -4.93
N LEU A 87 20.05 -69.69 -4.34
CA LEU A 87 21.47 -69.77 -3.95
C LEU A 87 21.66 -70.10 -2.47
N GLY A 88 20.72 -69.71 -1.60
CA GLY A 88 20.81 -69.86 -0.14
C GLY A 88 19.98 -71.01 0.44
N ASN A 89 19.75 -72.10 -0.29
CA ASN A 89 18.88 -73.22 0.13
C ASN A 89 17.51 -72.78 0.70
N GLY A 90 16.90 -71.75 0.11
CA GLY A 90 15.62 -71.19 0.54
C GLY A 90 15.68 -70.11 1.63
N GLN A 91 16.79 -69.94 2.34
CA GLN A 91 16.97 -68.84 3.30
C GLN A 91 17.15 -67.49 2.56
N VAL A 92 16.48 -66.45 3.07
CA VAL A 92 16.53 -65.07 2.57
C VAL A 92 16.59 -64.11 3.75
N ASP A 93 17.27 -62.99 3.58
CA ASP A 93 17.19 -61.88 4.54
C ASP A 93 15.75 -61.37 4.65
N GLY A 94 15.13 -61.60 5.81
CA GLY A 94 13.77 -61.15 6.10
C GLY A 94 13.60 -59.63 5.95
N LYS A 95 14.64 -58.81 6.16
CA LYS A 95 14.56 -57.36 5.94
C LYS A 95 14.25 -57.01 4.49
N ALA A 96 14.84 -57.75 3.55
CA ALA A 96 14.62 -57.57 2.11
C ALA A 96 13.23 -58.06 1.68
N GLU A 97 12.71 -59.16 2.25
CA GLU A 97 11.34 -59.62 1.98
C GLU A 97 10.28 -58.62 2.48
N ILE A 98 10.42 -58.13 3.71
CA ILE A 98 9.50 -57.16 4.33
C ILE A 98 9.46 -55.86 3.51
N MET A 99 10.63 -55.30 3.15
CA MET A 99 10.71 -54.07 2.36
C MET A 99 10.07 -54.22 0.98
N LEU A 100 10.27 -55.37 0.32
CA LEU A 100 9.70 -55.60 -1.00
C LEU A 100 8.17 -55.73 -0.92
N ALA A 101 7.64 -56.49 0.03
CA ALA A 101 6.20 -56.68 0.22
C ALA A 101 5.49 -55.35 0.56
N LEU A 102 6.05 -54.56 1.49
CA LEU A 102 5.56 -53.22 1.84
C LEU A 102 5.56 -52.24 0.65
N LYS A 103 6.51 -52.38 -0.30
CA LYS A 103 6.56 -51.58 -1.53
C LYS A 103 5.66 -52.10 -2.64
N GLU A 104 5.35 -53.39 -2.66
CA GLU A 104 4.36 -54.00 -3.56
C GLU A 104 2.92 -53.76 -3.12
N GLY A 105 2.70 -53.35 -1.85
CA GLY A 105 1.37 -53.23 -1.26
C GLY A 105 0.78 -54.58 -0.81
N ASP A 106 1.61 -55.63 -0.78
CA ASP A 106 1.25 -56.99 -0.39
C ASP A 106 1.38 -57.14 1.13
N LEU A 107 0.42 -56.57 1.85
CA LEU A 107 0.49 -56.36 3.31
C LEU A 107 0.53 -57.69 4.09
N GLU A 108 -0.21 -58.69 3.62
CA GLU A 108 -0.23 -60.05 4.18
C GLU A 108 1.15 -60.70 4.12
N LYS A 109 1.79 -60.76 2.93
CA LYS A 109 3.16 -61.29 2.81
C LYS A 109 4.20 -60.46 3.56
N GLY A 110 3.97 -59.16 3.71
CA GLY A 110 4.80 -58.29 4.54
C GLY A 110 4.77 -58.70 6.01
N ALA A 111 3.58 -58.96 6.55
CA ALA A 111 3.40 -59.41 7.92
C ALA A 111 3.87 -60.87 8.14
N GLU A 112 3.68 -61.77 7.18
CA GLU A 112 4.28 -63.13 7.21
C GLU A 112 5.81 -63.11 7.18
N ALA A 113 6.42 -62.22 6.38
CA ALA A 113 7.87 -62.04 6.34
C ALA A 113 8.39 -61.47 7.66
N ALA A 114 7.65 -60.54 8.28
CA ALA A 114 7.94 -60.01 9.60
C ALA A 114 7.81 -61.06 10.72
N LEU A 115 6.79 -61.93 10.66
CA LEU A 115 6.62 -63.09 11.57
C LEU A 115 7.83 -64.02 11.53
N ARG A 116 8.28 -64.39 10.32
CA ARG A 116 9.48 -65.23 10.12
C ARG A 116 10.73 -64.53 10.63
N TYR A 117 10.94 -63.27 10.24
CA TYR A 117 12.10 -62.48 10.68
C TYR A 117 12.21 -62.32 12.21
N ILE A 118 11.08 -62.14 12.91
CA ILE A 118 11.05 -62.11 14.40
C ILE A 118 11.40 -63.49 14.98
N SER A 119 10.90 -64.57 14.37
CA SER A 119 11.15 -65.94 14.84
C SER A 119 12.61 -66.36 14.65
N ASP A 120 13.24 -65.91 13.57
CA ASP A 120 14.65 -66.22 13.24
C ASP A 120 15.66 -65.36 14.02
N ALA A 121 15.25 -64.19 14.52
CA ALA A 121 16.17 -63.22 15.14
C ALA A 121 16.64 -63.59 16.56
N GLY A 122 15.90 -64.45 17.28
CA GLY A 122 16.20 -64.93 18.64
C GLY A 122 16.05 -63.88 19.76
N ASP A 123 16.62 -62.69 19.54
CA ASP A 123 16.65 -61.55 20.45
C ASP A 123 15.74 -60.40 20.00
N ASN A 124 15.61 -59.36 20.84
CA ASN A 124 14.86 -58.13 20.54
C ASN A 124 15.50 -57.22 19.44
N SER A 125 16.52 -57.69 18.71
CA SER A 125 17.25 -56.93 17.68
C SER A 125 16.35 -56.47 16.51
N TRP A 126 15.27 -57.19 16.23
CA TRP A 126 14.28 -56.83 15.20
C TRP A 126 13.59 -55.47 15.47
N GLN A 127 13.56 -55.02 16.73
CA GLN A 127 12.90 -53.77 17.13
C GLN A 127 13.60 -52.50 16.61
N GLU A 128 14.88 -52.60 16.24
CA GLU A 128 15.61 -51.51 15.57
C GLU A 128 15.08 -51.28 14.15
N PHE A 129 14.64 -52.35 13.47
CA PHE A 129 14.11 -52.29 12.12
C PHE A 129 12.61 -51.95 12.13
N LYS A 130 12.27 -50.67 12.29
CA LYS A 130 10.88 -50.17 12.43
C LYS A 130 9.88 -50.62 11.36
N ARG A 131 10.36 -51.03 10.18
CA ARG A 131 9.56 -51.63 9.09
C ARG A 131 8.90 -52.95 9.46
N VAL A 132 9.46 -53.72 10.41
CA VAL A 132 8.81 -54.91 10.97
C VAL A 132 7.46 -54.52 11.56
N ALA A 133 7.46 -53.58 12.51
CA ALA A 133 6.25 -53.07 13.15
C ALA A 133 5.27 -52.43 12.15
N ASP A 134 5.77 -51.71 11.13
CA ASP A 134 4.92 -51.16 10.07
C ASP A 134 4.19 -52.27 9.29
N ALA A 135 4.87 -53.37 8.94
CA ALA A 135 4.27 -54.52 8.29
C ALA A 135 3.24 -55.24 9.17
N LEU A 136 3.53 -55.40 10.47
CA LEU A 136 2.61 -56.07 11.40
C LEU A 136 1.30 -55.29 11.63
N VAL A 137 1.37 -53.96 11.68
CA VAL A 137 0.18 -53.12 11.86
C VAL A 137 -0.64 -53.05 10.56
N LEU A 138 0.03 -52.92 9.41
CA LEU A 138 -0.66 -52.80 8.11
C LEU A 138 -1.25 -54.14 7.62
N GLY A 139 -0.59 -55.27 7.88
CA GLY A 139 -1.07 -56.60 7.52
C GLY A 139 -1.94 -57.26 8.59
N TYR A 140 -2.43 -56.53 9.59
CA TYR A 140 -3.16 -57.12 10.72
C TYR A 140 -4.51 -57.73 10.30
N HIS A 141 -4.68 -59.03 10.57
CA HIS A 141 -5.93 -59.77 10.46
C HIS A 141 -5.95 -60.96 11.43
N ASP A 142 -7.10 -61.61 11.60
CA ASP A 142 -7.34 -62.59 12.68
C ASP A 142 -6.29 -63.73 12.74
N ASN A 143 -6.00 -64.39 11.62
CA ASN A 143 -4.98 -65.46 11.57
C ASN A 143 -3.58 -64.97 11.99
N ILE A 144 -3.22 -63.74 11.62
CA ILE A 144 -1.95 -63.11 12.01
C ILE A 144 -1.97 -62.73 13.50
N SER A 145 -3.09 -62.21 14.01
CA SER A 145 -3.29 -61.91 15.42
C SER A 145 -3.11 -63.15 16.30
N GLN A 146 -3.70 -64.29 15.89
CA GLN A 146 -3.54 -65.59 16.56
C GLN A 146 -2.07 -66.05 16.56
N ALA A 147 -1.36 -65.94 15.43
CA ALA A 147 0.07 -66.26 15.35
C ALA A 147 0.95 -65.37 16.24
N PHE A 148 0.47 -64.18 16.60
CA PHE A 148 1.15 -63.24 17.50
C PHE A 148 0.86 -63.44 18.99
N SER A 149 -0.20 -64.15 19.37
CA SER A 149 -0.60 -64.37 20.78
C SER A 149 0.52 -64.88 21.71
N ARG A 150 1.48 -65.62 21.16
CA ARG A 150 2.68 -66.15 21.85
C ARG A 150 3.77 -65.12 22.20
N PHE A 151 3.69 -63.89 21.68
CA PHE A 151 4.69 -62.84 21.91
C PHE A 151 4.20 -61.76 22.89
N ALA A 152 5.09 -61.31 23.78
CA ALA A 152 4.77 -60.34 24.84
C ALA A 152 4.24 -58.98 24.36
N PHE A 153 4.44 -58.63 23.09
CA PHE A 153 3.97 -57.38 22.48
C PHE A 153 2.58 -57.48 21.79
N HIS A 154 1.92 -58.64 21.85
CA HIS A 154 0.62 -58.85 21.19
C HIS A 154 -0.46 -57.84 21.64
N THR A 155 -0.52 -57.54 22.94
CA THR A 155 -1.43 -56.56 23.53
C THR A 155 -1.19 -55.15 23.02
N ASP A 156 0.08 -54.76 22.80
CA ASP A 156 0.43 -53.47 22.18
C ASP A 156 -0.03 -53.41 20.71
N LEU A 157 0.19 -54.47 19.93
CA LEU A 157 -0.24 -54.54 18.54
C LEU A 157 -1.78 -54.44 18.42
N GLN A 158 -2.51 -55.18 19.26
CA GLN A 158 -3.96 -55.12 19.34
C GLN A 158 -4.43 -53.70 19.72
N ALA A 159 -3.81 -53.07 20.72
CA ALA A 159 -4.12 -51.71 21.14
C ALA A 159 -3.93 -50.68 20.03
N ILE A 160 -2.88 -50.83 19.21
CA ILE A 160 -2.58 -49.97 18.07
C ILE A 160 -3.64 -50.13 16.97
N HIS A 161 -4.02 -51.37 16.63
CA HIS A 161 -5.06 -51.63 15.64
C HIS A 161 -6.43 -51.12 16.10
N THR A 162 -6.84 -51.41 17.34
CA THR A 162 -8.09 -50.89 17.91
C THR A 162 -8.08 -49.36 18.01
N ALA A 163 -6.94 -48.72 18.31
CA ALA A 163 -6.85 -47.26 18.31
C ALA A 163 -6.99 -46.65 16.89
N LEU A 164 -6.47 -47.32 15.84
CA LEU A 164 -6.71 -46.92 14.44
C LEU A 164 -8.18 -47.02 14.05
N GLN A 165 -8.85 -48.11 14.43
CA GLN A 165 -10.30 -48.27 14.24
C GLN A 165 -11.09 -47.18 14.99
N MET A 166 -10.71 -46.85 16.23
CA MET A 166 -11.32 -45.74 16.96
C MET A 166 -11.12 -44.39 16.27
N VAL A 167 -10.01 -44.17 15.54
CA VAL A 167 -9.81 -42.94 14.73
C VAL A 167 -10.74 -42.89 13.53
N THR A 168 -10.95 -44.01 12.80
CA THR A 168 -11.90 -44.04 11.67
C THR A 168 -13.36 -43.89 12.14
N GLU A 169 -13.69 -44.42 13.32
CA GLU A 169 -14.96 -44.20 14.03
C GLU A 169 -15.10 -42.81 14.67
N LYS A 170 -14.11 -41.92 14.50
CA LYS A 170 -14.04 -40.55 15.09
C LYS A 170 -14.04 -40.48 16.62
N ARG A 171 -13.72 -41.60 17.30
CA ARG A 171 -13.64 -41.76 18.77
C ARG A 171 -12.25 -41.42 19.31
N TYR A 172 -11.77 -40.22 19.03
CA TYR A 172 -10.38 -39.80 19.27
C TYR A 172 -9.95 -39.88 20.75
N ASP A 173 -10.81 -39.50 21.70
CA ASP A 173 -10.48 -39.58 23.13
C ASP A 173 -10.29 -41.01 23.63
N ASN A 174 -11.14 -41.93 23.16
CA ASN A 174 -11.02 -43.36 23.47
C ASN A 174 -9.72 -43.92 22.90
N ALA A 175 -9.37 -43.58 21.65
CA ALA A 175 -8.10 -43.96 21.02
C ALA A 175 -6.89 -43.47 21.85
N THR A 176 -6.87 -42.19 22.25
CA THR A 176 -5.76 -41.64 23.05
C THR A 176 -5.68 -42.21 24.47
N THR A 177 -6.81 -42.65 25.04
CA THR A 177 -6.88 -43.31 26.35
C THR A 177 -6.36 -44.74 26.28
N LEU A 178 -6.80 -45.51 25.27
CA LEU A 178 -6.30 -46.86 24.99
C LEU A 178 -4.77 -46.86 24.78
N LEU A 179 -4.25 -45.89 24.01
CA LEU A 179 -2.81 -45.72 23.78
C LEU A 179 -2.00 -45.33 25.02
N ARG A 180 -2.60 -45.17 26.21
CA ARG A 180 -1.84 -45.02 27.46
C ARG A 180 -1.14 -46.32 27.87
N GLN A 181 -1.74 -47.49 27.58
CA GLN A 181 -1.20 -48.79 27.98
C GLN A 181 0.06 -49.21 27.20
N VAL A 182 0.18 -48.77 25.94
CA VAL A 182 1.36 -49.06 25.09
C VAL A 182 2.58 -48.28 25.59
N SER A 183 3.66 -48.96 25.98
CA SER A 183 4.86 -48.28 26.51
C SER A 183 5.59 -47.42 25.45
N PHE A 184 6.39 -46.45 25.89
CA PHE A 184 7.36 -45.79 25.00
C PHE A 184 8.53 -46.71 24.60
N SER A 185 8.82 -47.74 25.41
CA SER A 185 9.73 -48.83 25.04
C SER A 185 9.10 -49.85 24.07
N SER A 186 7.83 -49.68 23.70
CA SER A 186 7.15 -50.59 22.77
C SER A 186 7.79 -50.55 21.36
N PRO A 187 7.88 -51.69 20.66
CA PRO A 187 8.20 -51.73 19.23
C PRO A 187 7.26 -50.88 18.36
N PHE A 188 6.04 -50.61 18.84
CA PHE A 188 5.00 -49.84 18.14
C PHE A 188 4.87 -48.39 18.66
N SER A 189 5.84 -47.91 19.42
CA SER A 189 5.87 -46.54 19.98
C SER A 189 5.73 -45.44 18.91
N HIS A 190 6.25 -45.64 17.70
CA HIS A 190 6.07 -44.71 16.58
C HIS A 190 4.65 -44.72 15.99
N TRP A 191 3.96 -45.88 15.98
CA TRP A 191 2.54 -45.94 15.65
C TRP A 191 1.69 -45.24 16.71
N LYS A 192 2.01 -45.40 18.00
CA LYS A 192 1.38 -44.63 19.10
C LYS A 192 1.57 -43.12 18.92
N LEU A 193 2.75 -42.65 18.50
CA LEU A 193 2.99 -41.24 18.20
C LEU A 193 2.19 -40.78 16.98
N PHE A 194 2.17 -41.56 15.89
CA PHE A 194 1.42 -41.24 14.68
C PHE A 194 -0.09 -41.12 14.97
N ILE A 195 -0.69 -42.11 15.65
CA ILE A 195 -2.12 -42.09 15.99
C ILE A 195 -2.46 -40.91 16.91
N LYS A 196 -1.62 -40.59 17.89
CA LYS A 196 -1.78 -39.36 18.70
C LYS A 196 -1.74 -38.10 17.83
N GLY A 197 -0.86 -38.06 16.83
CA GLY A 197 -0.81 -36.99 15.83
C GLY A 197 -2.10 -36.88 15.01
N LEU A 198 -2.66 -38.01 14.55
CA LEU A 198 -3.95 -38.05 13.84
C LEU A 198 -5.11 -37.58 14.72
N CYS A 199 -5.21 -38.07 15.96
CA CYS A 199 -6.23 -37.65 16.92
C CYS A 199 -6.16 -36.15 17.19
N ALA A 200 -4.96 -35.60 17.35
CA ALA A 200 -4.75 -34.16 17.54
C ALA A 200 -5.14 -33.37 16.28
N PHE A 201 -4.76 -33.83 15.09
CA PHE A 201 -5.08 -33.19 13.81
C PHE A 201 -6.60 -33.09 13.60
N TYR A 202 -7.33 -34.20 13.73
CA TYR A 202 -8.79 -34.19 13.55
C TYR A 202 -9.57 -33.46 14.65
N LYS A 203 -8.92 -33.12 15.77
CA LYS A 203 -9.45 -32.22 16.82
C LYS A 203 -9.13 -30.74 16.59
N GLY A 204 -8.31 -30.39 15.59
CA GLY A 204 -7.79 -29.03 15.40
C GLY A 204 -6.68 -28.63 16.39
N GLU A 205 -6.03 -29.61 17.04
CA GLU A 205 -4.93 -29.39 17.98
C GLU A 205 -3.57 -29.33 17.24
N ASP A 206 -3.44 -28.46 16.24
CA ASP A 206 -2.33 -28.39 15.28
C ASP A 206 -0.92 -28.46 15.91
N ASN A 207 -0.70 -27.71 17.01
CA ASN A 207 0.58 -27.71 17.73
C ASN A 207 0.94 -29.08 18.35
N ARG A 208 -0.05 -29.86 18.78
CA ARG A 208 0.16 -31.22 19.31
C ARG A 208 0.32 -32.21 18.15
N ALA A 209 -0.49 -32.06 17.10
CA ALA A 209 -0.39 -32.86 15.88
C ALA A 209 1.00 -32.75 15.25
N GLN A 210 1.49 -31.52 15.02
CA GLN A 210 2.81 -31.27 14.47
C GLN A 210 3.91 -31.93 15.33
N LYS A 211 3.93 -31.68 16.64
CA LYS A 211 4.94 -32.26 17.54
C LYS A 211 4.95 -33.79 17.50
N SER A 212 3.79 -34.44 17.48
CA SER A 212 3.70 -35.90 17.41
C SER A 212 4.14 -36.47 16.06
N LEU A 213 3.84 -35.78 14.95
CA LEU A 213 4.16 -36.20 13.59
C LEU A 213 5.62 -35.91 13.19
N GLU A 214 6.25 -34.87 13.75
CA GLU A 214 7.67 -34.55 13.50
C GLU A 214 8.64 -35.46 14.29
N LEU A 215 8.20 -36.04 15.40
CA LEU A 215 8.99 -36.95 16.24
C LEU A 215 9.00 -38.42 15.74
N LEU A 216 8.48 -38.69 14.55
CA LEU A 216 8.47 -40.04 13.97
C LEU A 216 9.89 -40.47 13.56
N PRO A 217 10.35 -41.67 13.95
CA PRO A 217 11.72 -42.10 13.70
C PRO A 217 11.99 -42.36 12.22
N ALA A 218 13.18 -41.96 11.78
CA ALA A 218 13.69 -42.28 10.46
C ALA A 218 13.66 -43.81 10.22
N GLY A 219 13.35 -44.21 8.98
CA GLY A 219 13.22 -45.61 8.60
C GLY A 219 11.78 -46.16 8.66
N SER A 220 10.84 -45.59 9.40
CA SER A 220 9.41 -45.98 9.30
C SER A 220 8.73 -45.45 8.02
N MET A 221 7.66 -46.11 7.57
CA MET A 221 6.76 -45.60 6.52
C MET A 221 5.93 -44.39 6.99
N LEU A 222 5.67 -44.28 8.30
CA LEU A 222 4.83 -43.24 8.88
C LEU A 222 5.40 -41.83 8.68
N VAL A 223 6.73 -41.69 8.55
CA VAL A 223 7.38 -40.41 8.24
C VAL A 223 6.84 -39.82 6.94
N ASN A 224 6.65 -40.65 5.91
CA ASN A 224 6.08 -40.21 4.63
C ASN A 224 4.57 -39.99 4.71
N ALA A 225 3.84 -40.87 5.40
CA ALA A 225 2.40 -40.76 5.60
C ALA A 225 2.02 -39.49 6.40
N ALA A 226 2.91 -38.99 7.25
CA ALA A 226 2.74 -37.76 8.01
C ALA A 226 2.90 -36.46 7.18
N ILE A 227 3.59 -36.50 6.03
CA ILE A 227 3.94 -35.28 5.27
C ILE A 227 2.68 -34.53 4.78
N PRO A 228 1.64 -35.19 4.20
CA PRO A 228 0.39 -34.51 3.84
C PRO A 228 -0.28 -33.76 5.02
N TYR A 229 -0.34 -34.38 6.20
CA TYR A 229 -0.88 -33.74 7.42
C TYR A 229 -0.03 -32.54 7.84
N LEU A 230 1.30 -32.67 7.81
CA LEU A 230 2.22 -31.57 8.10
C LEU A 230 2.14 -30.44 7.08
N ILE A 231 1.78 -30.71 5.82
CA ILE A 231 1.50 -29.69 4.81
C ILE A 231 0.23 -28.90 5.17
N LEU A 232 -0.84 -29.58 5.57
CA LEU A 232 -2.08 -28.93 6.00
C LEU A 232 -1.86 -28.08 7.25
N ILE A 233 -1.16 -28.60 8.27
CA ILE A 233 -0.86 -27.88 9.52
C ILE A 233 0.04 -26.65 9.28
N LYS A 234 1.11 -26.78 8.48
CA LYS A 234 2.09 -25.70 8.26
C LYS A 234 1.69 -24.72 7.14
N GLY A 235 0.65 -25.05 6.39
CA GLY A 235 0.11 -24.24 5.29
C GLY A 235 1.19 -23.78 4.29
N SER A 236 1.23 -22.46 4.05
CA SER A 236 2.05 -21.83 3.02
C SER A 236 3.55 -22.16 3.11
N LYS A 237 4.11 -22.29 4.33
CA LYS A 237 5.53 -22.61 4.53
C LYS A 237 5.91 -24.00 3.99
N ALA A 238 5.03 -24.99 4.19
CA ALA A 238 5.24 -26.33 3.66
C ALA A 238 4.92 -26.40 2.16
N LEU A 239 3.89 -25.69 1.71
CA LEU A 239 3.52 -25.62 0.29
C LEU A 239 4.67 -25.09 -0.58
N LEU A 240 5.41 -24.06 -0.13
CA LEU A 240 6.60 -23.54 -0.81
C LEU A 240 7.73 -24.58 -0.99
N LYS A 241 7.82 -25.59 -0.11
CA LYS A 241 8.79 -26.69 -0.24
C LYS A 241 8.29 -27.80 -1.16
N HIS A 242 6.97 -28.04 -1.19
CA HIS A 242 6.37 -29.23 -1.79
C HIS A 242 5.54 -28.99 -3.07
N TYR A 243 5.40 -27.76 -3.57
CA TYR A 243 4.59 -27.41 -4.76
C TYR A 243 4.93 -28.15 -6.07
N LYS A 244 6.10 -28.81 -6.15
CA LYS A 244 6.49 -29.65 -7.30
C LYS A 244 5.97 -31.09 -7.21
N ASP A 245 5.63 -31.55 -6.01
CA ASP A 245 5.18 -32.90 -5.72
C ASP A 245 3.66 -32.98 -5.81
N ASN A 246 3.16 -33.26 -7.03
CA ASN A 246 1.73 -33.28 -7.30
C ASN A 246 1.02 -34.40 -6.54
N GLU A 247 1.66 -35.56 -6.36
CA GLU A 247 1.05 -36.71 -5.68
C GLU A 247 0.90 -36.44 -4.17
N LEU A 248 1.93 -35.86 -3.55
CA LEU A 248 1.90 -35.48 -2.15
C LEU A 248 0.82 -34.42 -1.85
N LEU A 249 0.64 -33.44 -2.74
CA LEU A 249 -0.43 -32.45 -2.60
C LEU A 249 -1.82 -33.03 -2.94
N ARG A 250 -1.91 -34.00 -3.85
CA ARG A 250 -3.14 -34.75 -4.12
C ARG A 250 -3.62 -35.47 -2.85
N GLN A 251 -2.72 -36.12 -2.13
CA GLN A 251 -2.99 -36.73 -0.81
C GLN A 251 -3.45 -35.70 0.22
N ALA A 252 -2.83 -34.51 0.27
CA ALA A 252 -3.26 -33.44 1.17
C ALA A 252 -4.70 -32.95 0.86
N CYS A 253 -5.09 -32.86 -0.42
CA CYS A 253 -6.48 -32.55 -0.80
C CYS A 253 -7.47 -33.64 -0.33
N VAL A 254 -7.14 -34.93 -0.50
CA VAL A 254 -7.99 -36.04 -0.01
C VAL A 254 -8.16 -35.99 1.51
N LEU A 255 -7.07 -35.79 2.26
CA LEU A 255 -7.12 -35.69 3.73
C LEU A 255 -7.90 -34.49 4.25
N ALA A 256 -7.93 -33.39 3.49
CA ALA A 256 -8.75 -32.22 3.80
C ALA A 256 -10.25 -32.42 3.47
N GLY A 257 -10.67 -33.62 3.04
CA GLY A 257 -12.05 -33.88 2.60
C GLY A 257 -12.38 -33.17 1.28
N LYS A 258 -11.37 -33.03 0.40
CA LYS A 258 -11.41 -32.29 -0.86
C LYS A 258 -10.86 -33.09 -2.03
N GLU A 259 -11.30 -34.34 -2.14
CA GLU A 259 -10.95 -35.24 -3.25
C GLU A 259 -11.31 -34.65 -4.62
N GLU A 260 -12.41 -33.89 -4.72
CA GLU A 260 -12.85 -33.21 -5.96
C GLU A 260 -11.85 -32.16 -6.48
N LEU A 261 -10.89 -31.74 -5.64
CA LEU A 261 -9.85 -30.77 -5.97
C LEU A 261 -8.48 -31.41 -6.21
N ALA A 262 -8.34 -32.71 -5.96
CA ALA A 262 -7.05 -33.38 -5.85
C ALA A 262 -6.29 -33.43 -7.20
N ASP A 263 -6.98 -33.51 -8.34
CA ASP A 263 -6.37 -33.42 -9.68
C ASP A 263 -6.31 -31.97 -10.24
N ILE A 264 -6.88 -30.99 -9.50
CA ILE A 264 -7.02 -29.60 -9.94
C ILE A 264 -6.01 -28.70 -9.24
N LEU A 265 -6.03 -28.64 -7.91
CA LEU A 265 -5.25 -27.68 -7.13
C LEU A 265 -3.73 -27.92 -7.16
N PRO A 266 -3.20 -29.16 -7.00
CA PRO A 266 -1.76 -29.39 -7.07
C PRO A 266 -1.14 -28.90 -8.37
N ARG A 267 -1.81 -29.19 -9.50
CA ARG A 267 -1.37 -28.77 -10.82
C ARG A 267 -1.52 -27.26 -11.04
N ALA A 268 -2.60 -26.66 -10.55
CA ALA A 268 -2.80 -25.22 -10.60
C ALA A 268 -1.74 -24.47 -9.79
N GLU A 269 -1.43 -24.90 -8.57
CA GLU A 269 -0.38 -24.34 -7.70
C GLU A 269 1.01 -24.48 -8.34
N TYR A 270 1.34 -25.65 -8.90
CA TYR A 270 2.59 -25.84 -9.64
C TYR A 270 2.73 -24.85 -10.81
N LEU A 271 1.69 -24.68 -11.62
CA LEU A 271 1.68 -23.74 -12.74
C LEU A 271 1.76 -22.28 -12.23
N TRP A 272 1.14 -21.98 -11.10
CA TRP A 272 1.18 -20.67 -10.47
C TRP A 272 2.60 -20.30 -9.99
N ARG A 273 3.21 -21.18 -9.19
CA ARG A 273 4.58 -21.02 -8.65
C ARG A 273 5.67 -20.99 -9.72
N THR A 274 5.38 -21.48 -10.93
CA THR A 274 6.29 -21.42 -12.09
C THR A 274 6.00 -20.22 -13.02
N ASN A 275 5.26 -19.21 -12.53
CA ASN A 275 4.87 -17.99 -13.26
C ASN A 275 4.02 -18.25 -14.52
N ARG A 276 3.39 -19.42 -14.64
CA ARG A 276 2.49 -19.79 -15.74
C ARG A 276 1.02 -19.48 -15.38
N PHE A 277 0.76 -18.26 -14.92
CA PHE A 277 -0.54 -17.84 -14.38
C PHE A 277 -1.72 -18.11 -15.32
N ARG A 278 -1.56 -17.82 -16.62
CA ARG A 278 -2.54 -18.13 -17.66
C ARG A 278 -2.88 -19.62 -17.74
N ASP A 279 -1.87 -20.49 -17.67
CA ASP A 279 -2.07 -21.93 -17.73
C ASP A 279 -2.68 -22.47 -16.44
N SER A 280 -2.31 -21.90 -15.29
CA SER A 280 -2.90 -22.20 -13.98
C SER A 280 -4.40 -21.89 -13.96
N PHE A 281 -4.80 -20.67 -14.35
CA PHE A 281 -6.21 -20.31 -14.52
C PHE A 281 -6.91 -21.19 -15.56
N LYS A 282 -6.28 -21.44 -16.72
CA LYS A 282 -6.86 -22.30 -17.76
C LYS A 282 -7.12 -23.72 -17.24
N HIS A 283 -6.21 -24.30 -16.46
CA HIS A 283 -6.34 -25.64 -15.86
C HIS A 283 -7.53 -25.70 -14.91
N VAL A 284 -7.62 -24.77 -13.95
CA VAL A 284 -8.77 -24.66 -13.03
C VAL A 284 -10.06 -24.45 -13.81
N ARG A 285 -10.06 -23.53 -14.78
CA ARG A 285 -11.21 -23.26 -15.65
C ARG A 285 -11.68 -24.49 -16.41
N SER A 286 -10.79 -25.36 -16.89
CA SER A 286 -11.18 -26.60 -17.55
C SER A 286 -11.63 -27.70 -16.58
N GLY A 287 -10.96 -27.88 -15.45
CA GLY A 287 -11.17 -29.00 -14.54
C GLY A 287 -12.29 -28.80 -13.51
N LEU A 288 -12.48 -27.57 -13.01
CA LEU A 288 -13.42 -27.32 -11.92
C LEU A 288 -14.85 -27.07 -12.45
N LYS A 289 -15.76 -27.97 -12.12
CA LYS A 289 -17.19 -27.86 -12.46
C LYS A 289 -17.79 -26.61 -11.80
N GLY A 290 -18.55 -25.82 -12.56
CA GLY A 290 -19.16 -24.59 -12.07
C GLY A 290 -18.19 -23.43 -11.80
N PHE A 291 -16.94 -23.51 -12.25
CA PHE A 291 -16.00 -22.37 -12.20
C PHE A 291 -16.08 -21.50 -13.46
N PRO A 292 -16.02 -20.15 -13.33
CA PRO A 292 -16.06 -19.39 -12.08
C PRO A 292 -17.49 -19.27 -11.52
N SER A 293 -17.61 -18.94 -10.23
CA SER A 293 -18.90 -18.78 -9.54
C SER A 293 -18.84 -17.61 -8.56
N ASN A 294 -19.97 -16.93 -8.34
CA ASN A 294 -20.11 -15.95 -7.27
C ASN A 294 -20.68 -16.54 -5.98
N ASN A 295 -21.15 -17.79 -5.99
CA ASN A 295 -21.76 -18.44 -4.82
C ASN A 295 -20.69 -18.87 -3.80
N PRO A 296 -20.92 -18.73 -2.48
CA PRO A 296 -19.94 -19.09 -1.45
C PRO A 296 -19.39 -20.51 -1.62
N GLY A 297 -18.06 -20.63 -1.57
CA GLY A 297 -17.35 -21.90 -1.72
C GLY A 297 -16.04 -21.76 -2.49
N ILE A 298 -15.38 -22.89 -2.76
CA ILE A 298 -14.03 -22.89 -3.35
C ILE A 298 -13.98 -22.26 -4.74
N SER A 299 -15.01 -22.43 -5.58
CA SER A 299 -15.07 -21.83 -6.91
C SER A 299 -15.12 -20.30 -6.85
N HIS A 300 -15.79 -19.72 -5.84
CA HIS A 300 -15.78 -18.28 -5.59
C HIS A 300 -14.43 -17.82 -5.04
N THR A 301 -13.85 -18.53 -4.07
CA THR A 301 -12.51 -18.20 -3.53
C THR A 301 -11.45 -18.18 -4.63
N LEU A 302 -11.45 -19.18 -5.52
CA LEU A 302 -10.54 -19.24 -6.66
C LEU A 302 -10.85 -18.16 -7.71
N ALA A 303 -12.11 -17.86 -7.98
CA ALA A 303 -12.46 -16.81 -8.93
C ALA A 303 -11.99 -15.43 -8.40
N HIS A 304 -12.29 -15.13 -7.15
CA HIS A 304 -11.82 -13.91 -6.47
C HIS A 304 -10.29 -13.79 -6.48
N PHE A 305 -9.58 -14.89 -6.25
CA PHE A 305 -8.12 -14.94 -6.38
C PHE A 305 -7.64 -14.62 -7.80
N TYR A 306 -8.09 -15.36 -8.82
CA TYR A 306 -7.59 -15.21 -10.19
C TYR A 306 -7.94 -13.86 -10.83
N PHE A 307 -9.12 -13.31 -10.55
CA PHE A 307 -9.55 -12.03 -11.12
C PHE A 307 -9.02 -10.80 -10.37
N ASN A 308 -8.61 -10.92 -9.10
CA ASN A 308 -7.95 -9.82 -8.39
C ASN A 308 -6.42 -9.83 -8.49
N MET A 309 -5.79 -10.99 -8.68
CA MET A 309 -4.32 -11.05 -8.74
C MET A 309 -3.67 -10.12 -9.80
N PRO A 310 -4.27 -9.80 -10.96
CA PRO A 310 -3.75 -8.77 -11.86
C PRO A 310 -3.33 -7.45 -11.16
N LEU A 311 -4.00 -7.06 -10.06
CA LEU A 311 -3.68 -5.87 -9.25
C LEU A 311 -2.36 -5.97 -8.46
N HIS A 312 -1.81 -7.19 -8.32
CA HIS A 312 -0.61 -7.50 -7.54
C HIS A 312 0.51 -8.13 -8.39
N MET A 313 0.36 -8.13 -9.72
CA MET A 313 1.33 -8.69 -10.67
C MET A 313 2.22 -7.62 -11.30
N GLN A 314 3.43 -8.01 -11.69
CA GLN A 314 4.30 -7.20 -12.56
C GLN A 314 3.64 -6.96 -13.93
N TRP A 315 3.77 -5.76 -14.51
CA TRP A 315 3.02 -5.31 -15.69
C TRP A 315 3.04 -6.32 -16.85
N GLY A 316 4.22 -6.84 -17.21
CA GLY A 316 4.36 -7.80 -18.32
C GLY A 316 3.73 -9.18 -18.07
N GLN A 317 3.43 -9.52 -16.81
CA GLN A 317 2.68 -10.74 -16.43
C GLN A 317 1.18 -10.44 -16.36
N LYS A 318 0.80 -9.29 -15.77
CA LYS A 318 -0.56 -8.74 -15.70
C LYS A 318 -1.18 -8.67 -17.10
N LYS A 319 -0.51 -7.98 -18.04
CA LYS A 319 -0.94 -7.82 -19.43
C LYS A 319 -1.24 -9.16 -20.11
N LYS A 320 -0.30 -10.12 -20.04
CA LYS A 320 -0.48 -11.47 -20.64
C LYS A 320 -1.67 -12.26 -20.10
N LEU A 321 -2.05 -12.04 -18.83
CA LEU A 321 -3.24 -12.68 -18.23
C LEU A 321 -4.52 -11.95 -18.65
N LEU A 322 -4.52 -10.62 -18.65
CA LEU A 322 -5.66 -9.80 -19.08
C LEU A 322 -5.95 -9.94 -20.58
N ASP A 323 -4.94 -9.95 -21.45
CA ASP A 323 -5.07 -10.24 -22.89
C ASP A 323 -5.78 -11.58 -23.13
N PHE A 324 -5.50 -12.57 -22.28
CA PHE A 324 -6.17 -13.87 -22.34
C PHE A 324 -7.62 -13.80 -21.88
N PHE A 325 -7.93 -13.04 -20.83
CA PHE A 325 -9.30 -12.80 -20.39
C PHE A 325 -10.12 -12.03 -21.43
N LEU A 326 -9.59 -10.94 -21.98
CA LEU A 326 -10.24 -10.17 -23.06
C LEU A 326 -10.49 -11.03 -24.30
N LYS A 327 -9.57 -11.95 -24.63
CA LYS A 327 -9.77 -12.94 -25.70
C LYS A 327 -10.88 -13.97 -25.41
N ILE A 328 -11.21 -14.26 -24.14
CA ILE A 328 -12.38 -15.08 -23.80
C ILE A 328 -13.67 -14.32 -24.14
N LEU A 329 -13.74 -13.03 -23.80
CA LEU A 329 -14.89 -12.17 -24.11
C LEU A 329 -15.08 -11.97 -25.62
N SER A 330 -14.04 -11.51 -26.33
CA SER A 330 -14.13 -11.20 -27.76
C SER A 330 -14.36 -12.42 -28.65
N SER A 331 -14.12 -13.63 -28.16
CA SER A 331 -14.48 -14.88 -28.86
C SER A 331 -15.83 -15.47 -28.44
N GLY A 332 -16.59 -14.82 -27.55
CA GLY A 332 -17.88 -15.30 -27.05
C GLY A 332 -17.77 -16.59 -26.22
N LYS A 333 -16.60 -16.87 -25.63
CA LYS A 333 -16.30 -18.16 -24.97
C LYS A 333 -16.40 -18.12 -23.44
N ALA A 334 -16.97 -17.06 -22.87
CA ALA A 334 -17.27 -16.99 -21.44
C ALA A 334 -18.22 -18.13 -21.05
N LYS A 335 -17.99 -18.75 -19.89
CA LYS A 335 -18.77 -19.90 -19.41
C LYS A 335 -20.13 -19.53 -18.84
N ASN A 336 -20.22 -18.33 -18.27
CA ASN A 336 -21.39 -17.79 -17.58
C ASN A 336 -21.20 -16.28 -17.38
N ASP A 337 -22.27 -15.57 -16.99
CA ASP A 337 -22.20 -14.11 -16.76
C ASP A 337 -21.28 -13.72 -15.61
N THR A 338 -21.01 -14.65 -14.67
CA THR A 338 -20.00 -14.44 -13.62
C THR A 338 -18.60 -14.28 -14.21
N GLU A 339 -18.20 -15.13 -15.15
CA GLU A 339 -16.94 -14.96 -15.86
C GLU A 339 -16.92 -13.64 -16.64
N THR A 340 -18.04 -13.29 -17.28
CA THR A 340 -18.17 -12.04 -18.03
C THR A 340 -17.91 -10.82 -17.16
N PHE A 341 -18.68 -10.59 -16.08
CA PHE A 341 -18.51 -9.39 -15.27
C PHE A 341 -17.16 -9.37 -14.53
N MET A 342 -16.65 -10.53 -14.09
CA MET A 342 -15.36 -10.59 -13.40
C MET A 342 -14.19 -10.23 -14.32
N ILE A 343 -14.24 -10.64 -15.59
CA ILE A 343 -13.25 -10.20 -16.59
C ILE A 343 -13.37 -8.70 -16.84
N ILE A 344 -14.58 -8.17 -17.10
CA ILE A 344 -14.75 -6.74 -17.42
C ILE A 344 -14.28 -5.87 -16.25
N ARG A 345 -14.58 -6.24 -15.00
CA ARG A 345 -14.04 -5.54 -13.82
C ARG A 345 -12.51 -5.57 -13.75
N SER A 346 -11.90 -6.71 -14.07
CA SER A 346 -10.42 -6.84 -14.10
C SER A 346 -9.80 -5.99 -15.22
N ALA A 347 -10.52 -5.81 -16.32
CA ALA A 347 -10.13 -4.93 -17.42
C ALA A 347 -10.33 -3.45 -17.07
N ALA A 348 -11.42 -3.08 -16.40
CA ALA A 348 -11.71 -1.73 -15.93
C ALA A 348 -10.60 -1.22 -15.00
N LEU A 349 -10.26 -2.00 -13.97
CA LEU A 349 -9.20 -1.66 -13.01
C LEU A 349 -7.80 -1.62 -13.64
N PHE A 350 -7.58 -2.31 -14.78
CA PHE A 350 -6.34 -2.16 -15.54
C PHE A 350 -6.36 -0.91 -16.41
N ALA A 351 -7.51 -0.59 -17.01
CA ALA A 351 -7.71 0.58 -17.85
C ALA A 351 -7.53 1.90 -17.07
N GLU A 352 -7.84 1.91 -15.77
CA GLU A 352 -7.55 3.05 -14.86
C GLU A 352 -6.06 3.39 -14.74
N GLU A 353 -5.18 2.39 -14.86
CA GLU A 353 -3.74 2.56 -14.80
C GLU A 353 -3.12 2.93 -16.16
N GLN A 354 -3.91 2.92 -17.25
CA GLN A 354 -3.42 3.22 -18.60
C GLN A 354 -3.85 4.62 -19.02
N ASP A 355 -3.00 5.26 -19.83
CA ASP A 355 -3.37 6.48 -20.55
C ASP A 355 -4.30 6.12 -21.71
N ILE A 356 -5.61 6.16 -21.43
CA ILE A 356 -6.68 5.93 -22.40
C ILE A 356 -7.74 7.02 -22.30
N SER A 357 -8.50 7.22 -23.38
CA SER A 357 -9.53 8.25 -23.41
C SER A 357 -10.61 8.03 -22.35
N ASP A 358 -11.01 9.10 -21.68
CA ASP A 358 -11.99 9.05 -20.58
C ASP A 358 -13.31 8.39 -20.98
N ASN A 359 -13.77 8.63 -22.22
CA ASN A 359 -14.98 8.01 -22.75
C ASN A 359 -14.87 6.48 -22.81
N HIS A 360 -13.68 5.94 -23.15
CA HIS A 360 -13.46 4.50 -23.17
C HIS A 360 -13.33 3.94 -21.76
N LEU A 361 -12.63 4.64 -20.86
CA LEU A 361 -12.53 4.23 -19.45
C LEU A 361 -13.90 4.17 -18.78
N ALA A 362 -14.74 5.17 -19.06
CA ALA A 362 -16.12 5.22 -18.60
C ALA A 362 -16.97 4.08 -19.21
N SER A 363 -16.84 3.79 -20.50
CA SER A 363 -17.62 2.74 -21.16
C SER A 363 -17.30 1.34 -20.60
N VAL A 364 -16.03 1.06 -20.26
CA VAL A 364 -15.65 -0.25 -19.68
C VAL A 364 -16.27 -0.46 -18.29
N TRP A 365 -16.46 0.60 -17.51
CA TRP A 365 -17.20 0.53 -16.24
C TRP A 365 -18.73 0.43 -16.43
N GLU A 366 -19.30 1.09 -17.44
CA GLU A 366 -20.72 0.90 -17.82
C GLU A 366 -20.97 -0.54 -18.31
N ASP A 367 -20.07 -1.12 -19.11
CA ASP A 367 -20.10 -2.52 -19.55
C ASP A 367 -20.03 -3.50 -18.36
N PHE A 368 -19.22 -3.19 -17.34
CA PHE A 368 -19.18 -3.98 -16.10
C PHE A 368 -20.55 -3.99 -15.41
N LEU A 369 -21.20 -2.83 -15.26
CA LEU A 369 -22.53 -2.74 -14.68
C LEU A 369 -23.57 -3.49 -15.50
N LEU A 370 -23.54 -3.39 -16.83
CA LEU A 370 -24.43 -4.14 -17.72
C LEU A 370 -24.25 -5.66 -17.58
N ALA A 371 -23.00 -6.15 -17.51
CA ALA A 371 -22.73 -7.58 -17.30
C ALA A 371 -23.13 -8.06 -15.90
N LEU A 372 -22.89 -7.24 -14.88
CA LEU A 372 -23.23 -7.55 -13.49
C LEU A 372 -24.75 -7.68 -13.30
N ASN A 373 -25.53 -6.71 -13.80
CA ASN A 373 -26.99 -6.67 -13.70
C ASN A 373 -27.69 -7.72 -14.60
N ARG A 374 -26.97 -8.35 -15.55
CA ARG A 374 -27.45 -9.58 -16.23
C ARG A 374 -27.26 -10.82 -15.34
N SER A 375 -26.16 -10.88 -14.59
CA SER A 375 -25.80 -12.06 -13.78
C SER A 375 -26.64 -12.22 -12.51
N GLN A 376 -27.15 -11.12 -11.96
CA GLN A 376 -27.76 -11.00 -10.63
C GLN A 376 -28.87 -9.94 -10.67
N ALA A 377 -29.81 -10.01 -9.73
CA ALA A 377 -30.85 -8.98 -9.58
C ALA A 377 -30.23 -7.59 -9.36
N GLU A 378 -30.84 -6.56 -9.98
CA GLU A 378 -30.30 -5.20 -10.00
C GLU A 378 -30.03 -4.65 -8.59
N ASN A 379 -28.76 -4.46 -8.26
CA ASN A 379 -28.36 -3.93 -6.96
C ASN A 379 -28.06 -2.43 -7.08
N LYS A 380 -29.10 -1.60 -6.91
CA LYS A 380 -29.01 -0.13 -7.00
C LYS A 380 -27.93 0.48 -6.13
N LYS A 381 -27.64 -0.09 -4.95
CA LYS A 381 -26.55 0.39 -4.08
C LYS A 381 -25.17 0.11 -4.70
N LEU A 382 -24.97 -1.07 -5.28
CA LEU A 382 -23.71 -1.41 -5.95
C LEU A 382 -23.51 -0.59 -7.22
N ASN A 383 -24.56 -0.40 -8.01
CA ASN A 383 -24.55 0.49 -9.17
C ASN A 383 -24.20 1.94 -8.75
N ALA A 384 -24.78 2.45 -7.66
CA ALA A 384 -24.46 3.77 -7.12
C ALA A 384 -22.99 3.90 -6.68
N ILE A 385 -22.42 2.89 -6.01
CA ILE A 385 -21.01 2.86 -5.60
C ILE A 385 -20.08 2.91 -6.82
N VAL A 386 -20.37 2.15 -7.87
CA VAL A 386 -19.57 2.17 -9.10
C VAL A 386 -19.66 3.52 -9.78
N TYR A 387 -20.85 4.12 -9.88
CA TYR A 387 -21.00 5.48 -10.40
C TYR A 387 -20.29 6.54 -9.54
N SER A 388 -20.26 6.39 -8.20
CA SER A 388 -19.42 7.26 -7.35
C SER A 388 -17.95 7.12 -7.75
N HIS A 389 -17.42 5.90 -7.78
CA HIS A 389 -16.02 5.62 -8.10
C HIS A 389 -15.60 6.23 -9.45
N ILE A 390 -16.44 6.14 -10.48
CA ILE A 390 -16.19 6.80 -11.77
C ILE A 390 -16.21 8.33 -11.64
N GLY A 391 -17.15 8.89 -10.85
CA GLY A 391 -17.21 10.32 -10.53
C GLY A 391 -15.98 10.83 -9.78
N ASP A 392 -15.54 10.09 -8.75
CA ASP A 392 -14.36 10.35 -7.94
C ASP A 392 -13.12 10.37 -8.83
N MET A 393 -12.91 9.34 -9.67
CA MET A 393 -11.84 9.23 -10.66
C MET A 393 -11.77 10.44 -11.60
N PHE A 394 -12.87 10.84 -12.23
CA PHE A 394 -12.87 12.00 -13.14
C PHE A 394 -12.83 13.37 -12.42
N SER A 395 -13.04 13.39 -11.10
CA SER A 395 -12.88 14.58 -10.25
C SER A 395 -11.49 14.72 -9.63
N GLN A 396 -10.57 13.82 -9.97
CA GLN A 396 -9.16 13.94 -9.62
C GLN A 396 -8.53 15.17 -10.28
N GLU A 397 -7.58 15.75 -9.55
CA GLU A 397 -6.85 16.94 -9.93
C GLU A 397 -5.46 16.51 -10.42
N GLU A 398 -5.25 16.61 -11.73
CA GLU A 398 -4.00 16.28 -12.39
C GLU A 398 -3.14 17.54 -12.51
N VAL A 399 -1.85 17.42 -12.20
CA VAL A 399 -0.87 18.48 -12.45
C VAL A 399 -0.38 18.27 -13.89
N GLU A 400 -0.70 19.21 -14.78
CA GLU A 400 -0.08 19.25 -16.12
C GLU A 400 1.45 19.19 -15.94
N PRO A 401 2.16 18.27 -16.60
CA PRO A 401 3.62 18.26 -16.55
C PRO A 401 4.14 19.62 -17.04
N PRO A 402 5.23 20.15 -16.46
CA PRO A 402 5.74 21.46 -16.85
C PRO A 402 6.09 21.45 -18.33
N ASP A 403 5.30 22.18 -19.11
CA ASP A 403 5.57 22.48 -20.51
C ASP A 403 7.02 22.97 -20.66
N PHE A 404 7.75 22.49 -21.67
CA PHE A 404 9.19 22.74 -21.87
C PHE A 404 9.51 24.24 -21.82
N PHE A 405 8.60 25.06 -22.35
CA PHE A 405 8.70 26.53 -22.34
C PHE A 405 8.52 27.19 -20.96
N SER A 406 8.01 26.48 -19.95
CA SER A 406 7.90 26.96 -18.56
C SER A 406 9.27 27.12 -17.88
N PHE A 407 10.31 26.49 -18.42
CA PHE A 407 11.70 26.62 -17.95
C PHE A 407 12.28 28.00 -18.29
N PHE A 408 11.97 28.53 -19.48
CA PHE A 408 12.59 29.75 -20.03
C PHE A 408 11.97 31.07 -19.55
N GLY A 409 10.79 31.06 -18.92
CA GLY A 409 10.17 32.33 -18.53
C GLY A 409 8.92 32.25 -17.66
N ARG A 410 9.02 32.79 -16.44
CA ARG A 410 7.97 32.89 -15.41
C ARG A 410 7.34 31.54 -15.06
N ARG A 411 7.74 30.96 -13.91
CA ARG A 411 6.93 29.96 -13.18
C ARG A 411 5.47 30.43 -13.09
N ARG A 412 4.61 29.92 -13.97
CA ARG A 412 3.17 29.90 -13.73
C ARG A 412 3.00 28.91 -12.55
N PRO A 413 2.25 29.26 -11.49
CA PRO A 413 1.93 28.26 -10.49
C PRO A 413 1.18 27.14 -11.20
N GLU A 414 1.71 25.93 -11.14
CA GLU A 414 1.04 24.69 -11.56
C GLU A 414 -0.37 24.73 -11.00
N ARG A 415 -1.37 24.65 -11.89
CA ARG A 415 -2.76 24.61 -11.49
C ARG A 415 -3.25 23.20 -11.71
N PRO A 416 -3.74 22.51 -10.66
CA PRO A 416 -4.43 21.27 -10.88
C PRO A 416 -5.59 21.49 -11.85
N VAL A 417 -5.64 20.69 -12.90
CA VAL A 417 -6.75 20.61 -13.85
C VAL A 417 -7.56 19.36 -13.49
N LEU A 418 -8.88 19.48 -13.52
CA LEU A 418 -9.74 18.31 -13.32
C LEU A 418 -9.70 17.42 -14.55
N ARG A 419 -9.38 16.13 -14.37
CA ARG A 419 -9.33 15.14 -15.44
C ARG A 419 -10.53 15.25 -16.38
N ASN A 420 -11.76 15.09 -15.86
CA ASN A 420 -12.96 15.29 -16.68
C ASN A 420 -14.18 15.78 -15.88
N LYS A 421 -14.31 17.11 -15.75
CA LYS A 421 -15.45 17.74 -15.07
C LYS A 421 -16.81 17.24 -15.55
N THR A 422 -16.98 17.07 -16.87
CA THR A 422 -18.28 16.71 -17.48
C THR A 422 -18.71 15.30 -17.13
N LEU A 423 -17.79 14.33 -17.21
CA LEU A 423 -18.08 12.95 -16.81
C LEU A 423 -18.22 12.83 -15.29
N ALA A 424 -17.40 13.55 -14.51
CA ALA A 424 -17.54 13.59 -13.05
C ALA A 424 -18.95 14.04 -12.61
N CYS A 425 -19.50 15.12 -13.19
CA CYS A 425 -20.90 15.51 -12.94
C CYS A 425 -21.89 14.40 -13.31
N LYS A 426 -21.81 13.85 -14.53
CA LYS A 426 -22.72 12.78 -15.02
C LYS A 426 -22.77 11.61 -14.05
N TYR A 427 -21.61 11.12 -13.60
CA TYR A 427 -21.56 9.93 -12.77
C TYR A 427 -21.93 10.17 -11.30
N TYR A 428 -21.64 11.35 -10.73
CA TYR A 428 -22.22 11.72 -9.44
C TYR A 428 -23.75 11.87 -9.51
N GLU A 429 -24.30 12.40 -10.61
CA GLU A 429 -25.75 12.48 -10.84
C GLU A 429 -26.36 11.07 -10.91
N ASN A 430 -25.83 10.17 -11.76
CA ASN A 430 -26.25 8.76 -11.84
C ASN A 430 -26.17 8.02 -10.49
N SER A 431 -25.13 8.28 -9.69
CA SER A 431 -24.97 7.68 -8.36
C SER A 431 -26.08 8.15 -7.40
N LEU A 432 -26.36 9.45 -7.38
CA LEU A 432 -27.38 10.04 -6.50
C LEU A 432 -28.81 9.79 -6.96
N GLU A 433 -29.08 9.50 -8.24
CA GLU A 433 -30.38 9.00 -8.68
C GLU A 433 -30.70 7.62 -8.06
N LEU A 434 -29.68 6.77 -7.89
CA LEU A 434 -29.83 5.44 -7.30
C LEU A 434 -29.73 5.44 -5.77
N ASN A 435 -28.92 6.33 -5.18
CA ASN A 435 -28.80 6.50 -3.73
C ASN A 435 -28.79 8.00 -3.30
N PRO A 436 -29.95 8.68 -3.26
CA PRO A 436 -30.01 10.12 -2.98
C PRO A 436 -29.47 10.53 -1.60
N ARG A 437 -29.43 9.60 -0.64
CA ARG A 437 -28.96 9.81 0.74
C ARG A 437 -27.53 9.34 0.98
N ASP A 438 -26.76 9.12 -0.07
CA ASP A 438 -25.33 8.86 0.07
C ASP A 438 -24.60 10.13 0.52
N ARG A 439 -24.14 10.18 1.78
CA ARG A 439 -23.50 11.38 2.33
C ARG A 439 -22.23 11.71 1.56
N ASP A 440 -21.39 10.72 1.32
CA ASP A 440 -20.04 10.96 0.84
C ASP A 440 -20.07 11.40 -0.62
N VAL A 441 -20.91 10.78 -1.47
CA VAL A 441 -21.16 11.21 -2.85
C VAL A 441 -21.69 12.65 -2.92
N GLN A 442 -22.61 13.03 -2.02
CA GLN A 442 -23.13 14.41 -1.96
C GLN A 442 -22.02 15.42 -1.65
N PHE A 443 -21.06 15.07 -0.80
CA PHE A 443 -19.90 15.91 -0.46
C PHE A 443 -18.81 15.89 -1.55
N SER A 444 -18.50 14.75 -2.18
CA SER A 444 -17.61 14.67 -3.35
C SER A 444 -18.12 15.54 -4.51
N PHE A 445 -19.42 15.51 -4.79
CA PHE A 445 -20.04 16.35 -5.81
C PHE A 445 -20.05 17.84 -5.42
N LEU A 446 -20.21 18.15 -4.13
CA LEU A 446 -20.00 19.51 -3.63
C LEU A 446 -18.55 19.96 -3.85
N GLU A 447 -17.55 19.15 -3.53
CA GLU A 447 -16.13 19.47 -3.74
C GLU A 447 -15.83 19.71 -5.23
N LEU A 448 -16.40 18.92 -6.16
CA LEU A 448 -16.30 19.18 -7.60
C LEU A 448 -16.83 20.59 -7.98
N TYR A 449 -17.95 21.04 -7.38
CA TYR A 449 -18.44 22.40 -7.58
C TYR A 449 -17.57 23.48 -6.92
N GLU A 450 -16.93 23.18 -5.78
CA GLU A 450 -15.97 24.08 -5.12
C GLU A 450 -14.69 24.25 -5.95
N LYS A 451 -14.06 23.15 -6.39
CA LYS A 451 -12.90 23.12 -7.30
C LYS A 451 -13.15 23.89 -8.61
N THR A 452 -14.34 23.73 -9.19
CA THR A 452 -14.74 24.45 -10.42
C THR A 452 -15.20 25.89 -10.19
N GLY A 453 -15.26 26.36 -8.94
CA GLY A 453 -15.61 27.75 -8.58
C GLY A 453 -17.07 28.14 -8.85
N GLN A 454 -17.97 27.18 -9.05
CA GLN A 454 -19.34 27.42 -9.53
C GLN A 454 -20.29 27.84 -8.39
N LYS A 455 -20.10 29.05 -7.86
CA LYS A 455 -20.78 29.58 -6.66
C LYS A 455 -22.30 29.36 -6.60
N SER A 456 -23.01 29.41 -7.73
CA SER A 456 -24.47 29.15 -7.75
C SER A 456 -24.79 27.68 -7.44
N LEU A 457 -24.06 26.74 -8.05
CA LEU A 457 -24.24 25.30 -7.86
C LEU A 457 -23.82 24.87 -6.45
N ILE A 458 -22.68 25.39 -5.94
CA ILE A 458 -22.24 25.18 -4.55
C ILE A 458 -23.37 25.49 -3.55
N ASN A 459 -24.04 26.65 -3.72
CA ASN A 459 -25.13 27.05 -2.83
C ASN A 459 -26.37 26.17 -2.96
N ARG A 460 -26.76 25.77 -4.18
CA ARG A 460 -27.88 24.84 -4.41
C ARG A 460 -27.60 23.47 -3.78
N LYS A 461 -26.40 22.94 -4.01
CA LYS A 461 -25.96 21.65 -3.48
C LYS A 461 -25.88 21.65 -1.94
N LEU A 462 -25.42 22.73 -1.33
CA LEU A 462 -25.49 22.89 0.14
C LEU A 462 -26.94 22.99 0.66
N ASP A 463 -27.83 23.69 -0.05
CA ASP A 463 -29.26 23.75 0.31
C ASP A 463 -29.98 22.37 0.08
N GLU A 464 -29.47 21.49 -0.79
CA GLU A 464 -29.88 20.08 -0.91
C GLU A 464 -29.35 19.22 0.24
N ILE A 465 -28.03 19.28 0.50
CA ILE A 465 -27.36 18.53 1.57
C ILE A 465 -28.00 18.82 2.93
N ILE A 466 -28.31 20.09 3.23
CA ILE A 466 -28.96 20.47 4.49
C ILE A 466 -30.41 19.95 4.60
N LYS A 467 -31.12 19.73 3.49
CA LYS A 467 -32.45 19.08 3.54
C LYS A 467 -32.34 17.59 3.83
N LEU A 468 -31.28 16.93 3.35
CA LEU A 468 -31.05 15.51 3.54
C LEU A 468 -30.43 15.21 4.92
N PHE A 469 -29.53 16.08 5.37
CA PHE A 469 -28.74 15.97 6.59
C PHE A 469 -28.80 17.30 7.39
N PRO A 470 -29.93 17.61 8.03
CA PRO A 470 -30.14 18.90 8.70
C PRO A 470 -29.23 19.15 9.91
N GLU A 471 -28.62 18.09 10.44
CA GLU A 471 -27.70 18.12 11.58
C GLU A 471 -26.26 17.76 11.20
N ASP A 472 -25.92 17.78 9.90
CA ASP A 472 -24.53 17.59 9.50
C ASP A 472 -23.70 18.85 9.79
N LYS A 473 -22.74 18.72 10.71
CA LYS A 473 -21.84 19.80 11.16
C LYS A 473 -21.12 20.47 9.99
N GLU A 474 -20.62 19.69 9.04
CA GLU A 474 -19.81 20.19 7.93
C GLU A 474 -20.68 20.93 6.90
N ALA A 475 -21.86 20.41 6.58
CA ALA A 475 -22.83 21.04 5.71
C ALA A 475 -23.27 22.40 6.28
N LEU A 476 -23.62 22.43 7.58
CA LEU A 476 -24.00 23.65 8.30
C LEU A 476 -22.84 24.66 8.34
N GLN A 477 -21.61 24.21 8.60
CA GLN A 477 -20.41 25.06 8.56
C GLN A 477 -20.20 25.67 7.15
N LYS A 478 -20.14 24.84 6.10
CA LYS A 478 -19.92 25.29 4.71
C LYS A 478 -21.04 26.24 4.26
N ALA A 479 -22.31 25.89 4.47
CA ALA A 479 -23.44 26.76 4.13
C ALA A 479 -23.49 28.05 4.95
N GLY A 480 -23.10 27.98 6.23
CA GLY A 480 -22.92 29.12 7.11
C GLY A 480 -21.91 30.10 6.52
N MET A 481 -20.69 29.64 6.24
CA MET A 481 -19.62 30.43 5.61
C MET A 481 -20.06 31.04 4.27
N ARG A 482 -20.61 30.23 3.35
CA ARG A 482 -21.11 30.72 2.05
C ARG A 482 -22.22 31.76 2.18
N CYS A 483 -23.09 31.63 3.18
CA CYS A 483 -24.11 32.64 3.48
C CYS A 483 -23.50 33.94 4.01
N ILE A 484 -22.49 33.88 4.88
CA ILE A 484 -21.75 35.06 5.35
C ILE A 484 -21.01 35.74 4.17
N GLU A 485 -20.31 34.99 3.32
CA GLU A 485 -19.62 35.51 2.12
C GLU A 485 -20.57 36.33 1.20
N ARG A 486 -21.78 35.82 0.95
CA ARG A 486 -22.80 36.49 0.12
C ARG A 486 -23.63 37.55 0.88
N LYS A 487 -23.24 37.92 2.10
CA LYS A 487 -23.95 38.88 2.99
C LYS A 487 -25.36 38.45 3.43
N ALA A 488 -25.71 37.17 3.31
CA ALA A 488 -26.94 36.58 3.83
C ALA A 488 -26.81 36.27 5.34
N PHE A 489 -26.44 37.28 6.12
CA PHE A 489 -25.93 37.12 7.48
C PHE A 489 -26.87 36.36 8.42
N GLN A 490 -28.17 36.64 8.40
CA GLN A 490 -29.14 35.96 9.28
C GLN A 490 -29.26 34.46 9.00
N LYS A 491 -29.19 34.03 7.73
CA LYS A 491 -29.18 32.60 7.36
C LYS A 491 -27.82 31.96 7.73
N GLY A 492 -26.73 32.68 7.48
CA GLY A 492 -25.37 32.21 7.80
C GLY A 492 -25.14 31.99 9.29
N LEU A 493 -25.51 32.96 10.13
CA LEU A 493 -25.38 32.84 11.58
C LEU A 493 -26.25 31.71 12.14
N LYS A 494 -27.50 31.52 11.66
CA LYS A 494 -28.34 30.38 12.09
C LYS A 494 -27.64 29.03 11.87
N TYR A 495 -27.03 28.83 10.70
CA TYR A 495 -26.29 27.58 10.44
C TYR A 495 -25.02 27.45 11.29
N LEU A 496 -24.24 28.53 11.46
CA LEU A 496 -23.02 28.49 12.27
C LEU A 496 -23.32 28.28 13.77
N THR A 497 -24.38 28.89 14.30
CA THR A 497 -24.86 28.63 15.67
C THR A 497 -25.25 27.16 15.81
N ARG A 498 -26.06 26.59 14.91
CA ARG A 498 -26.44 25.17 14.98
C ARG A 498 -25.22 24.24 14.86
N ALA A 499 -24.24 24.58 14.04
CA ALA A 499 -23.00 23.82 13.92
C ALA A 499 -22.20 23.82 15.24
N VAL A 500 -22.06 24.98 15.90
CA VAL A 500 -21.40 25.09 17.23
C VAL A 500 -22.19 24.37 18.33
N GLU A 501 -23.52 24.35 18.27
CA GLU A 501 -24.35 23.55 19.21
C GLU A 501 -24.12 22.04 19.07
N LEU A 502 -23.89 21.54 17.85
CA LEU A 502 -23.68 20.12 17.56
C LEU A 502 -22.28 19.63 17.97
N ASP A 503 -21.27 20.50 17.89
CA ASP A 503 -19.92 20.21 18.41
C ASP A 503 -19.39 21.44 19.17
N PRO A 504 -19.76 21.57 20.46
CA PRO A 504 -19.35 22.71 21.26
C PRO A 504 -17.85 22.78 21.51
N LEU A 505 -17.08 21.71 21.29
CA LEU A 505 -15.64 21.64 21.59
C LEU A 505 -14.76 22.03 20.39
N ASP A 506 -15.30 22.03 19.18
CA ASP A 506 -14.60 22.43 17.95
C ASP A 506 -14.19 23.92 17.97
N ASN A 507 -12.95 24.16 18.38
CA ASN A 507 -12.39 25.51 18.45
C ASN A 507 -12.29 26.23 17.10
N ARG A 508 -12.20 25.49 15.99
CA ARG A 508 -12.16 26.05 14.62
C ARG A 508 -13.56 26.49 14.21
N LEU A 509 -14.57 25.71 14.55
CA LEU A 509 -15.97 26.06 14.30
C LEU A 509 -16.43 27.27 15.13
N ARG A 510 -15.99 27.36 16.40
CA ARG A 510 -16.14 28.59 17.22
C ARG A 510 -15.46 29.80 16.57
N GLU A 511 -14.26 29.64 16.00
CA GLU A 511 -13.55 30.72 15.31
C GLU A 511 -14.30 31.18 14.05
N ILE A 512 -14.82 30.24 13.24
CA ILE A 512 -15.69 30.52 12.09
C ILE A 512 -16.96 31.28 12.51
N PHE A 513 -17.61 30.85 13.60
CA PHE A 513 -18.78 31.52 14.15
C PHE A 513 -18.47 32.96 14.58
N VAL A 514 -17.38 33.16 15.33
CA VAL A 514 -16.90 34.50 15.75
C VAL A 514 -16.60 35.39 14.53
N ILE A 515 -15.90 34.87 13.52
CA ILE A 515 -15.63 35.56 12.24
C ILE A 515 -16.95 35.95 11.55
N GLY A 516 -17.93 35.05 11.50
CA GLY A 516 -19.26 35.31 10.96
C GLY A 516 -20.01 36.42 11.70
N CYS A 517 -19.96 36.41 13.03
CA CYS A 517 -20.55 37.42 13.88
C CYS A 517 -19.87 38.79 13.70
N ILE A 518 -18.54 38.85 13.63
CA ILE A 518 -17.80 40.10 13.37
C ILE A 518 -18.10 40.64 11.97
N LYS A 519 -18.13 39.81 10.92
CA LYS A 519 -18.52 40.22 9.55
C LYS A 519 -19.94 40.81 9.54
N THR A 520 -20.86 40.21 10.30
CA THR A 520 -22.25 40.68 10.45
C THR A 520 -22.33 42.00 11.21
N ALA A 521 -21.64 42.10 12.36
CA ALA A 521 -21.55 43.30 13.20
C ALA A 521 -20.97 44.49 12.41
N ARG A 522 -19.89 44.26 11.65
CA ARG A 522 -19.30 45.25 10.73
C ARG A 522 -20.33 45.78 9.75
N ASN A 523 -21.06 44.90 9.05
CA ASN A 523 -22.08 45.33 8.08
C ASN A 523 -23.26 46.08 8.74
N HIS A 524 -23.58 45.81 10.00
CA HIS A 524 -24.54 46.62 10.76
C HIS A 524 -23.96 48.00 11.14
N ALA A 525 -22.70 48.05 11.55
CA ALA A 525 -22.00 49.31 11.86
C ALA A 525 -21.83 50.21 10.62
N GLU A 526 -21.51 49.65 9.46
CA GLU A 526 -21.47 50.35 8.16
C GLU A 526 -22.84 50.91 7.72
N LYS A 527 -23.94 50.38 8.28
CA LYS A 527 -25.32 50.82 8.04
C LYS A 527 -25.93 51.65 9.18
N MET A 528 -25.10 52.09 10.14
CA MET A 528 -25.51 52.84 11.33
C MET A 528 -26.56 52.12 12.21
N GLN A 529 -26.59 50.78 12.19
CA GLN A 529 -27.53 49.96 12.96
C GLN A 529 -26.96 49.61 14.34
N LEU A 530 -26.81 50.63 15.20
CA LEU A 530 -26.19 50.57 16.53
C LEU A 530 -26.66 49.37 17.36
N ASP A 531 -27.97 49.25 17.60
CA ASP A 531 -28.56 48.21 18.46
C ASP A 531 -28.26 46.80 17.96
N ARG A 532 -28.18 46.62 16.63
CA ARG A 532 -27.97 45.30 16.02
C ARG A 532 -26.56 44.79 16.22
N PHE A 533 -25.54 45.63 16.07
CA PHE A 533 -24.16 45.19 16.34
C PHE A 533 -23.87 45.15 17.84
N ARG A 534 -24.39 46.09 18.64
CA ARG A 534 -24.27 46.06 20.11
C ARG A 534 -24.92 44.84 20.75
N LYS A 535 -26.01 44.31 20.17
CA LYS A 535 -26.62 43.03 20.60
C LYS A 535 -25.79 41.80 20.22
N LEU A 536 -24.98 41.88 19.15
CA LEU A 536 -24.22 40.75 18.61
C LEU A 536 -22.79 40.64 19.18
N LEU A 537 -22.20 41.74 19.63
CA LEU A 537 -20.81 41.75 20.10
C LEU A 537 -20.58 41.11 21.49
N PRO A 538 -21.54 41.11 22.44
CA PRO A 538 -21.43 40.31 23.66
C PRO A 538 -21.18 38.82 23.36
N THR A 539 -21.98 38.21 22.47
CA THR A 539 -21.80 36.78 22.11
C THR A 539 -20.46 36.49 21.42
N VAL A 540 -19.85 37.51 20.79
CA VAL A 540 -18.49 37.42 20.24
C VAL A 540 -17.43 37.40 21.34
N ILE A 541 -17.61 38.20 22.40
CA ILE A 541 -16.75 38.18 23.59
C ILE A 541 -16.94 36.85 24.35
N ASP A 542 -18.17 36.37 24.55
CA ASP A 542 -18.44 35.11 25.27
C ASP A 542 -17.79 33.88 24.60
N ASN A 543 -17.58 33.93 23.27
CA ASN A 543 -16.89 32.89 22.49
C ASN A 543 -15.38 33.20 22.26
N GLY A 544 -14.90 34.30 22.84
CA GLY A 544 -13.52 34.76 22.78
C GLY A 544 -12.58 33.95 23.66
N LEU A 545 -11.38 34.51 23.87
CA LEU A 545 -10.31 33.96 24.70
C LEU A 545 -9.62 35.09 25.47
N ASP A 546 -9.58 34.99 26.79
CA ASP A 546 -8.81 35.89 27.65
C ASP A 546 -7.30 35.76 27.40
N ASN A 547 -6.60 36.91 27.48
CA ASN A 547 -5.14 37.03 27.36
C ASN A 547 -4.50 36.36 26.11
N SER A 548 -5.30 36.01 25.11
CA SER A 548 -4.85 35.29 23.92
C SER A 548 -4.33 36.21 22.82
N ASN A 549 -3.24 35.79 22.18
CA ASN A 549 -2.69 36.43 20.98
C ASN A 549 -3.38 35.99 19.67
N ASN A 550 -4.43 35.15 19.71
CA ASN A 550 -5.23 34.83 18.53
C ASN A 550 -5.99 36.08 18.06
N PHE A 551 -5.80 36.50 16.81
CA PHE A 551 -6.36 37.76 16.32
C PHE A 551 -7.88 37.71 16.17
N ASN A 552 -8.48 36.54 15.95
CA ASN A 552 -9.92 36.38 15.74
C ASN A 552 -10.71 36.22 17.03
N ARG A 553 -10.15 35.56 18.06
CA ARG A 553 -10.84 35.23 19.31
C ARG A 553 -10.29 35.95 20.55
N GLY A 554 -9.06 36.47 20.53
CA GLY A 554 -8.49 37.16 21.70
C GLY A 554 -9.29 38.42 22.07
N HIS A 555 -9.74 38.52 23.32
CA HIS A 555 -10.62 39.61 23.80
C HIS A 555 -10.09 41.01 23.47
N ALA A 556 -8.79 41.23 23.58
CA ALA A 556 -8.14 42.48 23.19
C ALA A 556 -8.45 42.91 21.74
N PHE A 557 -8.33 41.98 20.79
CA PHE A 557 -8.58 42.24 19.38
C PHE A 557 -10.08 42.32 19.06
N LEU A 558 -10.92 41.66 19.85
CA LEU A 558 -12.38 41.76 19.74
C LEU A 558 -12.89 43.12 20.22
N TYR A 559 -12.46 43.58 21.40
CA TYR A 559 -12.78 44.92 21.91
C TYR A 559 -12.22 46.03 21.01
N ALA A 560 -11.02 45.87 20.44
CA ALA A 560 -10.50 46.81 19.44
C ALA A 560 -11.39 46.89 18.19
N ARG A 561 -11.91 45.76 17.69
CA ARG A 561 -12.87 45.78 16.56
C ARG A 561 -14.17 46.50 16.93
N TRP A 562 -14.74 46.20 18.09
CA TRP A 562 -15.95 46.88 18.60
C TRP A 562 -15.72 48.39 18.71
N ALA A 563 -14.63 48.83 19.32
CA ALA A 563 -14.30 50.25 19.42
C ALA A 563 -14.25 50.95 18.05
N ASN A 564 -13.73 50.28 17.01
CA ASN A 564 -13.75 50.83 15.65
C ASN A 564 -15.16 50.88 15.03
N PHE A 565 -16.05 49.95 15.37
CA PHE A 565 -17.47 50.02 14.98
C PHE A 565 -18.19 51.20 15.64
N GLU A 566 -17.85 51.54 16.89
CA GLU A 566 -18.33 52.75 17.56
C GLU A 566 -17.74 54.03 16.93
N LEU A 567 -16.45 54.03 16.55
CA LEU A 567 -15.81 55.17 15.86
C LEU A 567 -16.37 55.40 14.45
N LEU A 568 -16.77 54.36 13.72
CA LEU A 568 -17.50 54.50 12.45
C LEU A 568 -18.82 55.27 12.62
N ASN A 569 -19.42 55.17 13.81
CA ASN A 569 -20.68 55.79 14.18
C ASN A 569 -20.49 57.05 15.05
N ASN A 570 -19.27 57.60 15.12
CA ASN A 570 -18.89 58.79 15.92
C ASN A 570 -19.09 58.68 17.45
N ASN A 571 -19.31 57.47 17.99
CA ASN A 571 -19.49 57.24 19.43
C ASN A 571 -18.14 57.22 20.17
N THR A 572 -17.51 58.39 20.33
CA THR A 572 -16.11 58.46 20.76
C THR A 572 -15.85 58.11 22.22
N GLU A 573 -16.84 58.21 23.11
CA GLU A 573 -16.67 57.82 24.52
C GLU A 573 -16.74 56.30 24.67
N GLU A 574 -17.73 55.63 24.07
CA GLU A 574 -17.82 54.15 24.08
C GLU A 574 -16.61 53.50 23.36
N ALA A 575 -16.09 54.14 22.30
CA ALA A 575 -14.84 53.69 21.70
C ALA A 575 -13.65 53.78 22.68
N ARG A 576 -13.60 54.73 23.60
CA ARG A 576 -12.53 54.84 24.62
C ARG A 576 -12.68 53.79 25.71
N THR A 577 -13.89 53.55 26.21
CA THR A 577 -14.14 52.50 27.23
C THR A 577 -13.73 51.13 26.70
N LEU A 578 -14.10 50.81 25.46
CA LEU A 578 -13.76 49.55 24.78
C LEU A 578 -12.25 49.43 24.51
N ILE A 579 -11.56 50.49 24.06
CA ILE A 579 -10.10 50.45 23.90
C ILE A 579 -9.38 50.28 25.25
N SER A 580 -9.88 50.89 26.33
CA SER A 580 -9.33 50.67 27.68
C SER A 580 -9.50 49.22 28.13
N ARG A 581 -10.66 48.60 27.90
CA ARG A 581 -10.86 47.15 28.12
C ARG A 581 -9.88 46.32 27.29
N ALA A 582 -9.72 46.65 26.00
CA ALA A 582 -8.77 45.96 25.12
C ALA A 582 -7.33 45.97 25.66
N TYR A 583 -6.87 47.09 26.20
CA TYR A 583 -5.53 47.22 26.82
C TYR A 583 -5.38 46.48 28.16
N ASN A 584 -6.48 46.21 28.86
CA ASN A 584 -6.47 45.42 30.10
C ASN A 584 -6.49 43.91 29.81
N SER A 585 -7.06 43.47 28.68
CA SER A 585 -7.14 42.05 28.26
C SER A 585 -5.99 41.60 27.33
N THR A 586 -4.84 42.29 27.31
CA THR A 586 -3.72 41.95 26.41
C THR A 586 -2.38 41.84 27.13
N SER A 587 -1.61 40.81 26.76
CA SER A 587 -0.18 40.67 27.09
C SER A 587 0.71 41.57 26.22
N SER A 588 0.25 41.98 25.02
CA SER A 588 1.04 42.76 24.05
C SER A 588 0.36 44.07 23.67
N ARG A 589 0.58 45.12 24.49
CA ARG A 589 0.12 46.49 24.20
C ARG A 589 0.61 47.01 22.84
N LEU A 590 1.81 46.61 22.42
CA LEU A 590 2.39 46.96 21.11
C LEU A 590 1.64 46.30 19.96
N GLY A 591 1.35 44.99 20.08
CA GLY A 591 0.61 44.24 19.07
C GLY A 591 -0.81 44.76 18.91
N LEU A 592 -1.50 44.99 20.04
CA LEU A 592 -2.85 45.57 20.04
C LEU A 592 -2.89 46.95 19.35
N SER A 593 -1.96 47.85 19.70
CA SER A 593 -1.90 49.19 19.08
C SER A 593 -1.68 49.12 17.56
N TYR A 594 -0.78 48.25 17.08
CA TYR A 594 -0.52 48.12 15.66
C TYR A 594 -1.71 47.49 14.92
N PHE A 595 -2.24 46.37 15.43
CA PHE A 595 -3.45 45.73 14.91
C PHE A 595 -4.61 46.72 14.81
N ASN A 596 -4.86 47.49 15.88
CA ASN A 596 -5.93 48.49 15.93
C ASN A 596 -5.76 49.57 14.85
N SER A 597 -4.53 49.98 14.55
CA SER A 597 -4.25 50.95 13.48
C SER A 597 -4.57 50.42 12.08
N LEU A 598 -4.32 49.13 11.83
CA LEU A 598 -4.57 48.50 10.54
C LEU A 598 -6.06 48.20 10.37
N ILE A 599 -6.72 47.64 11.39
CA ILE A 599 -8.15 47.31 11.34
C ILE A 599 -9.02 48.57 11.17
N ALA A 600 -8.66 49.68 11.83
CA ALA A 600 -9.34 50.97 11.67
C ALA A 600 -9.30 51.47 10.21
N LYS A 601 -8.16 51.30 9.52
CA LYS A 601 -8.02 51.62 8.09
C LYS A 601 -8.86 50.69 7.21
N VAL A 602 -8.90 49.40 7.51
CA VAL A 602 -9.69 48.40 6.74
C VAL A 602 -11.21 48.60 6.91
N TYR A 603 -11.63 49.09 8.07
CA TYR A 603 -13.03 49.42 8.34
C TYR A 603 -13.44 50.81 7.80
N GLY A 604 -12.49 51.67 7.44
CA GLY A 604 -12.78 53.00 6.89
C GLY A 604 -13.13 54.05 7.96
N VAL A 605 -12.58 53.90 9.17
CA VAL A 605 -12.79 54.86 10.28
C VAL A 605 -12.34 56.26 9.86
N GLY A 606 -13.09 57.30 10.25
CA GLY A 606 -12.85 58.67 9.81
C GLY A 606 -11.46 59.22 10.12
N ASN A 607 -10.89 60.00 9.19
CA ASN A 607 -9.52 60.53 9.24
C ASN A 607 -9.16 61.27 10.56
N LYS A 608 -10.14 61.92 11.22
CA LYS A 608 -9.96 62.57 12.53
C LYS A 608 -9.46 61.58 13.59
N TYR A 609 -10.02 60.37 13.61
CA TYR A 609 -9.66 59.33 14.57
C TYR A 609 -8.41 58.57 14.12
N LEU A 610 -8.27 58.27 12.82
CA LEU A 610 -7.07 57.63 12.28
C LEU A 610 -5.80 58.41 12.61
N LYS A 611 -5.79 59.74 12.48
CA LYS A 611 -4.62 60.56 12.85
C LYS A 611 -4.20 60.38 14.32
N LYS A 612 -5.14 60.17 15.25
CA LYS A 612 -4.85 59.90 16.66
C LYS A 612 -4.24 58.50 16.85
N ILE A 613 -4.89 57.48 16.28
CA ILE A 613 -4.43 56.08 16.35
C ILE A 613 -3.03 55.96 15.72
N GLU A 614 -2.81 56.54 14.54
CA GLU A 614 -1.50 56.55 13.87
C GLU A 614 -0.41 57.29 14.67
N LYS A 615 -0.74 58.36 15.41
CA LYS A 615 0.23 59.06 16.26
C LYS A 615 0.76 58.12 17.36
N ASP A 616 -0.13 57.34 17.98
CA ASP A 616 0.27 56.38 19.01
C ASP A 616 0.98 55.16 18.41
N THR A 617 0.56 54.67 17.24
CA THR A 617 1.27 53.62 16.48
C THR A 617 2.62 54.07 15.92
N LYS A 618 2.88 55.37 15.73
CA LYS A 618 4.23 55.85 15.40
C LYS A 618 5.18 55.69 16.60
N LYS A 619 4.69 55.85 17.83
CA LYS A 619 5.49 55.61 19.05
C LYS A 619 5.88 54.15 19.20
N THR A 620 5.02 53.19 18.83
CA THR A 620 5.34 51.75 18.98
C THR A 620 6.50 51.28 18.10
N PHE A 621 6.73 51.96 16.96
CA PHE A 621 7.88 51.73 16.07
C PHE A 621 9.13 52.55 16.43
N SER A 622 9.05 53.43 17.43
CA SER A 622 10.18 54.27 17.87
C SER A 622 11.09 53.55 18.88
N GLY A 623 12.32 54.04 19.02
CA GLY A 623 13.35 53.44 19.87
C GLY A 623 14.13 52.30 19.19
N LYS A 624 14.91 51.55 19.98
CA LYS A 624 15.77 50.46 19.50
C LYS A 624 14.95 49.36 18.82
N ALA A 625 15.38 48.94 17.63
CA ALA A 625 14.80 47.80 16.91
C ALA A 625 15.18 46.49 17.60
N LEU A 626 14.18 45.65 17.91
CA LEU A 626 14.35 44.37 18.63
C LEU A 626 13.61 43.24 17.88
N PRO A 627 14.17 42.01 17.81
CA PRO A 627 13.55 40.89 17.09
C PRO A 627 12.13 40.55 17.57
N GLU A 628 11.88 40.52 18.87
CA GLU A 628 10.54 40.31 19.46
C GLU A 628 9.47 41.25 18.89
N LYS A 629 9.79 42.54 18.75
CA LYS A 629 8.89 43.55 18.17
C LYS A 629 8.70 43.32 16.68
N ALA A 630 9.76 42.95 15.96
CA ALA A 630 9.70 42.64 14.53
C ALA A 630 8.78 41.44 14.26
N VAL A 631 8.84 40.39 15.08
CA VAL A 631 7.98 39.20 15.01
C VAL A 631 6.50 39.56 15.22
N ILE A 632 6.18 40.38 16.22
CA ILE A 632 4.81 40.86 16.45
C ILE A 632 4.29 41.64 15.23
N PHE A 633 5.09 42.54 14.66
CA PHE A 633 4.70 43.31 13.49
C PHE A 633 4.53 42.42 12.24
N ALA A 634 5.44 41.45 12.02
CA ALA A 634 5.38 40.50 10.92
C ALA A 634 4.15 39.57 11.02
N GLY A 635 3.83 39.04 12.21
CA GLY A 635 2.66 38.19 12.43
C GLY A 635 1.34 38.93 12.20
N ILE A 636 1.21 40.17 12.66
CA ILE A 636 0.05 41.03 12.35
C ILE A 636 -0.04 41.26 10.84
N ILE A 637 1.08 41.55 10.19
CA ILE A 637 1.12 41.82 8.75
C ILE A 637 0.75 40.58 7.93
N LEU A 638 1.21 39.38 8.31
CA LEU A 638 0.80 38.11 7.72
C LEU A 638 -0.72 37.89 7.84
N TYR A 639 -1.30 38.11 9.03
CA TYR A 639 -2.76 38.04 9.22
C TYR A 639 -3.51 39.01 8.30
N PHE A 640 -3.01 40.24 8.09
CA PHE A 640 -3.61 41.16 7.12
C PHE A 640 -3.26 40.86 5.65
N TRP A 641 -2.38 39.90 5.33
CA TRP A 641 -1.92 39.68 3.96
C TRP A 641 -2.71 38.67 3.15
N GLU A 642 -3.41 37.75 3.82
CA GLU A 642 -4.41 36.89 3.16
C GLU A 642 -5.57 37.74 2.60
N CYS A 643 -5.76 38.96 3.12
CA CYS A 643 -6.66 39.96 2.57
C CYS A 643 -6.33 40.32 1.11
N SER A 644 -7.39 40.42 0.31
CA SER A 644 -7.40 41.02 -1.03
C SER A 644 -6.50 42.27 -1.14
N CYS A 645 -5.55 42.26 -2.08
CA CYS A 645 -4.42 43.17 -2.23
C CYS A 645 -4.69 44.69 -2.04
N LEU A 646 -4.64 45.14 -0.79
CA LEU A 646 -4.76 46.56 -0.39
C LEU A 646 -3.49 47.34 -0.78
N PRO A 647 -3.54 48.36 -1.66
CA PRO A 647 -2.34 49.05 -2.15
C PRO A 647 -1.52 49.75 -1.05
N TRP A 648 -2.19 50.23 0.00
CA TRP A 648 -1.53 50.87 1.14
C TRP A 648 -0.77 49.88 2.02
N LEU A 649 -1.19 48.61 2.07
CA LEU A 649 -0.58 47.58 2.90
C LEU A 649 0.87 47.30 2.47
N LYS A 650 1.16 47.41 1.16
CA LYS A 650 2.54 47.37 0.62
C LYS A 650 3.50 48.38 1.26
N LYS A 651 3.00 49.54 1.73
CA LYS A 651 3.83 50.53 2.46
C LYS A 651 4.15 50.04 3.87
N GLU A 652 3.22 49.36 4.54
CA GLU A 652 3.44 48.75 5.85
C GLU A 652 4.41 47.54 5.76
N VAL A 653 4.36 46.71 4.71
CA VAL A 653 5.40 45.66 4.49
C VAL A 653 6.79 46.28 4.38
N ARG A 654 6.96 47.38 3.64
CA ARG A 654 8.26 48.06 3.55
C ARG A 654 8.73 48.56 4.92
N ARG A 655 7.81 49.15 5.70
CA ARG A 655 8.09 49.61 7.07
C ARG A 655 8.50 48.46 7.99
N VAL A 656 7.81 47.33 7.95
CA VAL A 656 8.13 46.15 8.78
C VAL A 656 9.41 45.45 8.28
N ASN A 657 9.66 45.36 6.97
CA ASN A 657 10.93 44.91 6.40
C ASN A 657 12.11 45.76 6.91
N SER A 658 12.02 47.09 6.83
CA SER A 658 13.07 47.99 7.33
C SER A 658 13.26 47.87 8.85
N TYR A 659 12.18 47.64 9.61
CA TYR A 659 12.27 47.41 11.05
C TYR A 659 12.95 46.05 11.36
N ALA A 660 12.54 44.97 10.70
CA ALA A 660 13.12 43.63 10.86
C ALA A 660 14.60 43.59 10.46
N MET A 661 14.97 44.23 9.35
CA MET A 661 16.37 44.33 8.92
C MET A 661 17.26 45.06 9.94
N ASN A 662 16.72 46.10 10.60
CA ASN A 662 17.42 46.78 11.70
C ASN A 662 17.42 45.94 13.00
N ALA A 663 16.37 45.17 13.26
CA ALA A 663 16.26 44.29 14.41
C ALA A 663 17.27 43.12 14.37
N ALA A 664 17.59 42.62 13.17
CA ALA A 664 18.59 41.57 12.90
C ALA A 664 20.02 41.88 13.38
N LYS A 665 20.28 43.10 13.88
CA LYS A 665 21.53 43.47 14.56
C LYS A 665 21.60 42.98 16.02
N ASN A 666 20.55 42.34 16.55
CA ASN A 666 20.47 41.84 17.92
C ASN A 666 20.17 40.33 17.92
N ASN A 667 20.42 39.68 19.05
CA ASN A 667 20.12 38.26 19.24
C ASN A 667 18.63 37.94 19.04
N CYS A 668 18.38 36.99 18.14
CA CYS A 668 17.07 36.40 17.82
C CYS A 668 17.04 34.92 18.26
N THR A 669 15.86 34.36 18.53
CA THR A 669 15.63 32.91 18.73
C THR A 669 15.26 32.20 17.42
N ARG A 670 15.32 30.85 17.41
CA ARG A 670 14.95 30.01 16.25
C ARG A 670 13.51 30.27 15.78
N GLU A 671 12.55 30.25 16.70
CA GLU A 671 11.13 30.52 16.42
C GLU A 671 10.88 31.94 15.89
N GLN A 672 11.55 32.94 16.48
CA GLN A 672 11.46 34.33 16.03
C GLN A 672 11.98 34.47 14.59
N ALA A 673 13.08 33.78 14.25
CA ALA A 673 13.61 33.77 12.89
C ALA A 673 12.67 33.06 11.90
N LEU A 674 12.00 31.97 12.30
CA LEU A 674 11.02 31.26 11.46
C LEU A 674 9.85 32.17 11.06
N VAL A 675 9.30 32.96 11.99
CA VAL A 675 8.21 33.91 11.67
C VAL A 675 8.68 34.98 10.69
N ILE A 676 9.90 35.51 10.85
CA ILE A 676 10.46 36.50 9.92
C ILE A 676 10.78 35.89 8.55
N PHE A 677 11.27 34.64 8.49
CA PHE A 677 11.47 33.90 7.25
C PHE A 677 10.16 33.71 6.49
N ASN A 678 9.12 33.20 7.14
CA ASN A 678 7.79 33.04 6.54
C ASN A 678 7.21 34.38 6.05
N PHE A 679 7.44 35.46 6.79
CA PHE A 679 7.08 36.82 6.38
C PHE A 679 7.88 37.32 5.16
N ALA A 680 9.17 37.03 5.09
CA ALA A 680 10.05 37.42 3.98
C ALA A 680 9.76 36.64 2.69
N MET A 681 9.53 35.32 2.81
CA MET A 681 9.28 34.40 1.70
C MET A 681 7.83 34.38 1.20
N ASN A 682 6.90 34.99 1.93
CA ASN A 682 5.52 35.17 1.47
C ASN A 682 5.49 35.75 0.04
N HIS A 683 4.65 35.18 -0.82
CA HIS A 683 4.59 35.46 -2.26
C HIS A 683 4.37 36.93 -2.63
N ASN A 684 3.91 37.78 -1.71
CA ASN A 684 3.75 39.22 -1.88
C ASN A 684 4.89 40.09 -1.33
N ASN A 685 5.77 39.52 -0.51
CA ASN A 685 6.95 40.21 0.04
C ASN A 685 8.20 39.87 -0.76
N LYS A 686 8.49 38.57 -0.93
CA LYS A 686 9.64 38.01 -1.69
C LYS A 686 10.97 38.72 -1.37
N ASN A 687 11.22 38.99 -0.09
CA ASN A 687 12.40 39.73 0.35
C ASN A 687 13.55 38.76 0.70
N LEU A 688 14.20 38.22 -0.32
CA LEU A 688 15.28 37.23 -0.18
C LEU A 688 16.39 37.73 0.76
N LYS A 689 16.80 39.00 0.65
CA LYS A 689 17.84 39.61 1.51
C LYS A 689 17.47 39.61 3.00
N LEU A 690 16.19 39.73 3.34
CA LEU A 690 15.73 39.65 4.74
C LEU A 690 15.71 38.20 5.23
N ALA A 691 15.26 37.26 4.39
CA ALA A 691 15.25 35.83 4.73
C ALA A 691 16.67 35.30 4.93
N GLU A 692 17.57 35.54 3.96
CA GLU A 692 19.00 35.26 4.02
C GLU A 692 19.62 35.81 5.31
N LYS A 693 19.31 37.07 5.68
CA LYS A 693 19.91 37.68 6.87
C LYS A 693 19.53 37.00 8.18
N TYR A 694 18.30 36.50 8.27
CA TYR A 694 17.84 35.74 9.44
C TYR A 694 18.35 34.29 9.43
N ILE A 695 18.53 33.68 8.26
CA ILE A 695 19.17 32.36 8.11
C ILE A 695 20.63 32.42 8.55
N GLU A 696 21.43 33.36 8.04
CA GLU A 696 22.82 33.57 8.47
C GLU A 696 22.93 33.74 10.00
N MET A 697 21.99 34.48 10.60
CA MET A 697 22.01 34.77 12.03
C MET A 697 21.73 33.54 12.89
N ILE A 698 20.89 32.60 12.44
CA ILE A 698 20.66 31.33 13.13
C ILE A 698 21.82 30.37 12.89
N LEU A 699 22.27 30.21 11.63
CA LEU A 699 23.38 29.30 11.28
C LEU A 699 24.72 29.72 11.93
N LYS A 700 24.91 31.02 12.25
CA LYS A 700 26.05 31.47 13.06
C LYS A 700 26.02 31.04 14.53
N LYS A 701 24.86 30.65 15.05
CA LYS A 701 24.68 30.13 16.41
C LYS A 701 24.61 28.60 16.45
N ASN A 702 23.93 28.01 15.47
CA ASN A 702 23.81 26.57 15.28
C ASN A 702 24.05 26.24 13.80
N PRO A 703 25.29 25.93 13.40
CA PRO A 703 25.63 25.63 12.00
C PRO A 703 24.87 24.44 11.42
N ASP A 704 24.48 23.49 12.27
CA ASP A 704 23.89 22.21 11.88
C ASP A 704 22.34 22.20 11.95
N ASP A 705 21.69 23.36 12.10
CA ASP A 705 20.21 23.44 12.16
C ASP A 705 19.57 23.02 10.82
N PRO A 706 18.92 21.85 10.73
CA PRO A 706 18.52 21.26 9.44
C PRO A 706 17.46 22.11 8.73
N LEU A 707 16.58 22.78 9.49
CA LEU A 707 15.53 23.62 8.94
C LEU A 707 16.11 24.87 8.27
N PHE A 708 17.07 25.53 8.93
CA PHE A 708 17.69 26.74 8.39
C PHE A 708 18.73 26.44 7.30
N LEU A 709 19.35 25.25 7.30
CA LEU A 709 20.12 24.75 6.15
C LEU A 709 19.21 24.49 4.94
N PHE A 710 18.07 23.83 5.12
CA PHE A 710 17.09 23.64 4.05
C PHE A 710 16.57 24.97 3.47
N TYR A 711 16.26 25.94 4.33
CA TYR A 711 15.87 27.28 3.89
C TYR A 711 16.99 28.07 3.19
N ARG A 712 18.26 27.83 3.55
CA ARG A 712 19.41 28.38 2.82
C ARG A 712 19.48 27.83 1.40
N TYR A 713 19.28 26.52 1.26
CA TYR A 713 19.20 25.84 -0.02
C TYR A 713 18.04 26.39 -0.88
N GLU A 714 16.82 26.50 -0.34
CA GLU A 714 15.64 27.00 -1.08
C GLU A 714 15.77 28.44 -1.64
N ILE A 715 16.63 29.28 -1.04
CA ILE A 715 16.83 30.68 -1.45
C ILE A 715 17.97 30.86 -2.46
N ARG A 716 18.91 29.90 -2.56
CA ARG A 716 20.06 30.00 -3.46
C ARG A 716 19.58 30.05 -4.92
N PRO A 717 20.06 30.97 -5.77
CA PRO A 717 19.87 30.84 -7.21
C PRO A 717 20.61 29.58 -7.70
N HIS A 718 19.90 28.69 -8.38
CA HIS A 718 20.48 27.49 -8.98
C HIS A 718 20.75 27.79 -10.45
N ASP A 719 22.01 28.08 -10.79
CA ASP A 719 22.42 28.38 -12.17
C ASP A 719 22.59 27.06 -12.95
N PHE A 720 21.57 26.74 -13.73
CA PHE A 720 21.45 25.48 -14.50
C PHE A 720 22.48 25.35 -15.64
N PHE A 721 23.12 26.46 -16.03
CA PHE A 721 24.17 26.54 -17.06
C PHE A 721 25.59 26.49 -16.48
N SER A 722 25.77 25.84 -15.33
CA SER A 722 27.10 25.49 -14.83
C SER A 722 27.23 23.97 -14.85
N ASP A 723 28.36 23.45 -15.33
CA ASP A 723 28.50 22.05 -15.78
C ASP A 723 28.45 20.98 -14.66
N LEU A 724 28.03 21.32 -13.43
CA LEU A 724 28.07 20.42 -12.25
C LEU A 724 27.05 20.72 -11.10
N PRO A 725 25.73 20.93 -11.30
CA PRO A 725 24.84 21.35 -10.20
C PRO A 725 24.24 20.20 -9.37
N ILE A 726 23.67 19.17 -10.02
CA ILE A 726 22.67 18.30 -9.40
C ILE A 726 23.26 17.29 -8.40
N SER A 727 24.43 16.72 -8.68
CA SER A 727 25.09 15.76 -7.78
C SER A 727 25.42 16.40 -6.43
N ARG A 728 25.91 17.64 -6.45
CA ARG A 728 26.23 18.45 -5.27
C ARG A 728 24.97 18.89 -4.50
N ASP A 729 23.91 19.26 -5.19
CA ASP A 729 22.63 19.61 -4.56
C ASP A 729 21.98 18.39 -3.89
N LEU A 730 22.05 17.20 -4.52
CA LEU A 730 21.61 15.94 -3.91
C LEU A 730 22.44 15.58 -2.69
N GLU A 731 23.75 15.84 -2.69
CA GLU A 731 24.62 15.63 -1.53
C GLU A 731 24.31 16.63 -0.39
N GLU A 732 24.14 17.92 -0.69
CA GLU A 732 23.72 18.94 0.30
C GLU A 732 22.36 18.58 0.92
N LEU A 733 21.37 18.17 0.10
CA LEU A 733 20.05 17.72 0.59
C LEU A 733 20.09 16.42 1.39
N ARG A 734 20.91 15.43 1.01
CA ARG A 734 21.08 14.17 1.76
C ARG A 734 21.77 14.41 3.12
N ASN A 735 22.72 15.34 3.18
CA ASN A 735 23.34 15.77 4.44
C ASN A 735 22.32 16.46 5.36
N ILE A 736 21.49 17.38 4.83
CA ILE A 736 20.42 18.03 5.59
C ILE A 736 19.35 17.00 6.05
N LEU A 737 19.02 16.01 5.21
CA LEU A 737 18.12 14.91 5.58
C LEU A 737 18.65 14.13 6.77
N SER A 738 19.94 13.78 6.79
CA SER A 738 20.56 13.06 7.91
C SER A 738 20.51 13.86 9.22
N LEU A 739 20.65 15.18 9.16
CA LEU A 739 20.49 16.07 10.32
C LEU A 739 19.03 16.12 10.80
N ALA A 740 18.07 16.25 9.88
CA ALA A 740 16.63 16.24 10.20
C ALA A 740 16.15 14.90 10.81
N GLU A 741 16.68 13.77 10.33
CA GLU A 741 16.39 12.45 10.88
C GLU A 741 16.96 12.27 12.31
N LYS A 742 18.13 12.85 12.62
CA LYS A 742 18.68 12.86 13.99
C LYS A 742 17.86 13.72 14.96
N GLU A 743 17.26 14.82 14.48
CA GLU A 743 16.36 15.67 15.28
C GLU A 743 14.92 15.13 15.38
N ASN A 744 14.59 14.02 14.71
CA ASN A 744 13.23 13.44 14.60
C ASN A 744 12.17 14.38 13.99
N ASP A 745 12.54 15.32 13.12
CA ASP A 745 11.58 16.20 12.43
C ASP A 745 10.93 15.50 11.21
N ALA A 746 9.87 14.74 11.48
CA ALA A 746 9.15 13.98 10.46
C ALA A 746 8.49 14.85 9.35
N GLU A 747 8.19 16.12 9.61
CA GLU A 747 7.62 17.01 8.59
C GLU A 747 8.71 17.49 7.63
N LEU A 748 9.86 17.91 8.17
CA LEU A 748 11.02 18.34 7.39
C LEU A 748 11.61 17.17 6.57
N VAL A 749 11.74 15.98 7.16
CA VAL A 749 12.17 14.74 6.48
C VAL A 749 11.34 14.46 5.23
N ASN A 750 10.01 14.56 5.32
CA ASN A 750 9.13 14.34 4.17
C ASN A 750 9.28 15.42 3.09
N LYS A 751 9.45 16.70 3.47
CA LYS A 751 9.72 17.79 2.51
C LYS A 751 11.03 17.58 1.76
N ILE A 752 12.10 17.23 2.47
CA ILE A 752 13.42 16.98 1.87
C ILE A 752 13.39 15.74 0.96
N ARG A 753 12.78 14.63 1.39
CA ARG A 753 12.65 13.41 0.56
C ARG A 753 11.84 13.67 -0.71
N ASN A 754 10.75 14.43 -0.63
CA ASN A 754 10.00 14.84 -1.82
C ASN A 754 10.85 15.70 -2.76
N LYS A 755 11.74 16.56 -2.23
CA LYS A 755 12.63 17.39 -3.04
C LYS A 755 13.77 16.59 -3.69
N ILE A 756 14.35 15.63 -2.97
CA ILE A 756 15.31 14.66 -3.51
C ILE A 756 14.67 13.86 -4.64
N ASN A 757 13.47 13.29 -4.42
CA ASN A 757 12.72 12.54 -5.43
C ASN A 757 12.38 13.38 -6.69
N GLN A 758 12.21 14.70 -6.56
CA GLN A 758 12.03 15.58 -7.72
C GLN A 758 13.32 15.73 -8.53
N LEU A 759 14.47 15.86 -7.88
CA LEU A 759 15.77 16.01 -8.53
C LEU A 759 16.25 14.69 -9.14
N GLU A 760 16.07 13.56 -8.44
CA GLU A 760 16.42 12.22 -8.94
C GLU A 760 15.57 11.81 -10.16
N LYS A 761 14.37 12.38 -10.33
CA LYS A 761 13.55 12.25 -11.55
C LYS A 761 14.04 13.10 -12.72
N MET A 762 14.84 14.13 -12.48
CA MET A 762 15.41 15.00 -13.50
C MET A 762 16.77 14.50 -13.99
N THR A 763 17.49 13.70 -13.19
CA THR A 763 18.81 13.14 -13.54
C THR A 763 18.84 12.41 -14.90
N PRO A 764 17.86 11.55 -15.26
CA PRO A 764 17.89 10.83 -16.54
C PRO A 764 17.76 11.73 -17.78
N PHE A 765 17.18 12.93 -17.64
CA PHE A 765 17.01 13.87 -18.75
C PHE A 765 18.28 14.67 -19.08
N ILE A 766 19.35 14.52 -18.30
CA ILE A 766 20.62 15.25 -18.46
C ILE A 766 21.73 14.29 -18.88
N ASP A 767 21.76 13.06 -18.36
CA ASP A 767 22.67 12.00 -18.84
C ASP A 767 22.42 11.66 -20.34
N GLU A 768 21.23 11.96 -20.88
CA GLU A 768 20.88 11.80 -22.30
C GLU A 768 21.34 12.99 -23.18
N PHE A 769 21.78 14.10 -22.57
CA PHE A 769 22.32 15.30 -23.23
C PHE A 769 23.85 15.43 -23.12
N ASP A 770 24.46 14.84 -22.08
CA ASP A 770 25.91 14.90 -21.81
C ASP A 770 26.69 13.73 -22.47
N GLY A 771 26.02 12.95 -23.32
CA GLY A 771 26.50 11.67 -23.86
C GLY A 771 26.92 11.66 -25.34
N THR A 772 26.90 12.80 -26.03
CA THR A 772 27.20 12.89 -27.47
C THR A 772 28.26 13.94 -27.81
N ASP A 773 29.52 13.48 -27.92
CA ASP A 773 30.54 14.14 -28.74
C ASP A 773 30.10 14.11 -30.23
N GLY A 774 29.31 15.09 -30.64
CA GLY A 774 28.83 15.23 -32.02
C GLY A 774 27.52 16.01 -32.11
N ASP A 775 27.59 17.20 -32.69
CA ASP A 775 26.49 18.07 -33.12
C ASP A 775 25.34 18.27 -32.12
N ASN A 776 25.45 19.36 -31.35
CA ASN A 776 24.42 19.85 -30.43
C ASN A 776 23.06 19.97 -31.15
N PRO A 777 22.04 19.17 -30.79
CA PRO A 777 20.74 19.19 -31.47
C PRO A 777 19.99 20.52 -31.34
N PHE A 778 20.44 21.40 -30.45
CA PHE A 778 19.89 22.73 -30.25
C PHE A 778 20.33 23.73 -31.32
N ASP A 779 21.54 23.59 -31.87
CA ASP A 779 22.02 24.45 -32.96
C ASP A 779 21.27 24.11 -34.25
N THR A 780 21.08 22.81 -34.53
CA THR A 780 20.24 22.36 -35.66
C THR A 780 18.78 22.82 -35.54
N LEU A 781 18.25 22.98 -34.32
CA LEU A 781 16.89 23.47 -34.10
C LEU A 781 16.78 25.01 -34.23
N LEU A 782 17.90 25.72 -34.04
CA LEU A 782 17.99 27.17 -34.21
C LEU A 782 18.19 27.54 -35.69
N ASP A 783 19.02 26.79 -36.41
CA ASP A 783 19.22 26.95 -37.86
C ASP A 783 17.93 26.62 -38.64
N ASN A 784 17.22 25.53 -38.30
CA ASN A 784 15.90 25.20 -38.86
C ASN A 784 14.78 26.20 -38.49
N LEU A 785 15.06 27.22 -37.67
CA LEU A 785 14.15 28.34 -37.36
C LEU A 785 14.58 29.66 -38.01
N LEU A 786 15.70 29.65 -38.75
CA LEU A 786 16.26 30.80 -39.47
C LEU A 786 16.26 30.62 -41.00
N ASP A 787 16.14 29.38 -41.50
CA ASP A 787 16.15 29.01 -42.93
C ASP A 787 14.74 28.88 -43.58
N ASP A 788 13.72 29.59 -43.09
CA ASP A 788 12.43 29.74 -43.80
C ASP A 788 12.44 31.04 -44.63
N ASP A 789 12.93 30.94 -45.88
CA ASP A 789 12.90 32.02 -46.86
C ASP A 789 11.46 32.49 -47.14
N PHE A 790 11.16 33.72 -46.73
CA PHE A 790 10.06 34.53 -47.26
C PHE A 790 10.61 35.89 -47.69
N GLU A 791 11.26 35.92 -48.84
CA GLU A 791 11.53 37.17 -49.57
C GLU A 791 10.21 37.75 -50.13
N ASP A 792 10.06 39.06 -49.89
CA ASP A 792 9.47 40.08 -50.75
C ASP A 792 8.12 39.84 -51.44
N ASP A 793 7.08 40.47 -50.89
CA ASP A 793 6.44 41.63 -51.56
C ASP A 793 5.35 42.23 -50.65
N PHE A 794 5.52 43.48 -50.19
CA PHE A 794 4.53 44.57 -50.33
C PHE A 794 5.04 45.88 -49.71
N ASP A 795 5.06 46.94 -50.51
CA ASP A 795 5.63 48.24 -50.17
C ASP A 795 4.95 48.97 -49.01
N PHE A 796 5.76 49.80 -48.35
CA PHE A 796 5.36 50.76 -47.33
C PHE A 796 5.48 52.17 -47.93
N ASP A 797 4.36 52.85 -48.20
CA ASP A 797 4.29 54.32 -48.25
C ASP A 797 2.84 54.85 -48.24
N ASP A 798 2.71 56.17 -48.08
CA ASP A 798 1.48 57.00 -48.08
C ASP A 798 0.56 57.04 -46.81
N ILE A 799 1.09 57.71 -45.78
CA ILE A 799 0.74 59.11 -45.41
C ILE A 799 -0.75 59.51 -45.13
N GLU A 800 -0.91 60.14 -43.94
CA GLU A 800 -1.89 61.15 -43.47
C GLU A 800 -3.37 60.87 -43.06
N ASP A 801 -3.66 61.48 -41.89
CA ASP A 801 -4.88 62.14 -41.41
C ASP A 801 -6.29 61.77 -41.92
N THR A 802 -7.18 61.48 -40.96
CA THR A 802 -8.36 62.35 -40.74
C THR A 802 -9.01 62.20 -39.35
N TYR A 803 -9.76 63.23 -38.95
CA TYR A 803 -10.20 63.52 -37.58
C TYR A 803 -11.73 63.27 -37.39
N ILE A 804 -12.09 62.41 -36.41
CA ILE A 804 -13.23 62.49 -35.43
C ILE A 804 -14.49 63.30 -35.84
N PRO A 805 -15.77 62.80 -35.74
CA PRO A 805 -16.38 62.26 -34.50
C PRO A 805 -17.40 61.07 -34.60
N ALA A 806 -17.85 60.62 -33.41
CA ALA A 806 -18.81 59.52 -33.17
C ALA A 806 -20.30 59.99 -33.10
N PRO A 807 -21.34 59.12 -32.94
CA PRO A 807 -21.56 58.20 -31.80
C PRO A 807 -22.12 56.80 -32.24
N ALA A 808 -22.68 55.86 -31.44
CA ALA A 808 -23.02 55.78 -30.01
C ALA A 808 -23.08 54.33 -29.43
N LYS A 809 -22.96 54.20 -28.10
CA LYS A 809 -23.54 53.15 -27.20
C LYS A 809 -23.54 51.65 -27.60
N LYS A 810 -22.64 50.87 -26.95
CA LYS A 810 -23.02 49.75 -26.03
C LYS A 810 -21.83 49.36 -25.12
N THR A 811 -22.12 48.74 -23.97
CA THR A 811 -21.29 48.79 -22.76
C THR A 811 -20.24 47.66 -22.62
N LYS A 812 -19.02 48.01 -22.17
CA LYS A 812 -17.90 47.06 -21.99
C LYS A 812 -18.04 46.18 -20.73
N LYS A 813 -17.80 44.88 -20.89
CA LYS A 813 -17.54 43.91 -19.80
C LYS A 813 -16.30 44.30 -18.98
N LYS A 814 -16.35 44.18 -17.65
CA LYS A 814 -15.15 44.22 -16.78
C LYS A 814 -14.72 42.80 -16.41
N ARG A 815 -13.43 42.48 -16.64
CA ARG A 815 -12.77 41.21 -16.26
C ARG A 815 -12.85 40.98 -14.74
N SER A 816 -13.32 39.81 -14.31
CA SER A 816 -13.20 39.34 -12.92
C SER A 816 -11.87 38.60 -12.71
N LYS A 817 -11.25 38.77 -11.54
CA LYS A 817 -9.97 38.14 -11.17
C LYS A 817 -10.20 36.83 -10.42
N LYS A 818 -9.52 35.75 -10.81
CA LYS A 818 -9.41 34.50 -10.02
C LYS A 818 -8.69 34.79 -8.68
N LYS A 819 -9.20 34.21 -7.58
CA LYS A 819 -8.47 33.92 -6.34
C LYS A 819 -8.32 32.39 -6.26
N SER A 820 -7.16 31.91 -5.81
CA SER A 820 -6.89 30.50 -5.49
C SER A 820 -7.34 30.15 -4.07
N SER A 821 -7.48 28.86 -3.78
CA SER A 821 -7.87 28.32 -2.48
C SER A 821 -6.98 27.14 -2.11
N ASP A 822 -6.08 27.32 -1.15
CA ASP A 822 -5.23 26.26 -0.62
C ASP A 822 -5.87 25.60 0.62
N LYS A 823 -5.66 24.28 0.80
CA LYS A 823 -6.08 23.55 2.00
C LYS A 823 -5.05 23.82 3.13
N PRO A 824 -5.46 24.22 4.35
CA PRO A 824 -4.51 24.68 5.38
C PRO A 824 -3.85 23.54 6.15
N GLY A 825 -2.52 23.62 6.29
CA GLY A 825 -1.74 22.90 7.30
C GLY A 825 -1.95 23.45 8.73
N PRO A 826 -1.17 22.99 9.72
CA PRO A 826 -1.47 23.20 11.13
C PRO A 826 -1.39 24.69 11.54
N GLY A 827 -2.48 25.19 12.15
CA GLY A 827 -2.46 26.43 12.93
C GLY A 827 -2.75 27.76 12.22
N ILE A 828 -3.09 27.76 10.92
CA ILE A 828 -3.45 29.01 10.21
C ILE A 828 -4.81 29.54 10.71
N GLN A 829 -4.79 30.69 11.39
CA GLN A 829 -5.99 31.42 11.83
C GLN A 829 -6.76 31.95 10.62
N GLN A 830 -8.04 31.57 10.45
CA GLN A 830 -8.82 32.01 9.29
C GLN A 830 -9.04 33.52 9.28
N ASN A 831 -8.78 34.18 8.15
CA ASN A 831 -8.90 35.64 8.09
C ASN A 831 -10.34 36.14 8.11
N LEU A 832 -10.55 37.34 8.66
CA LEU A 832 -11.84 38.03 8.68
C LEU A 832 -12.32 38.50 7.28
N PHE A 833 -11.51 38.39 6.24
CA PHE A 833 -11.75 39.04 4.94
C PHE A 833 -11.91 38.11 3.74
N ASP A 834 -11.75 36.80 3.93
CA ASP A 834 -11.96 35.76 2.91
C ASP A 834 -13.33 35.08 3.06
#